data_AF-A0A634WU39-F1
#
_entry.id   AF-A0A634WU39-F1
#
_cell.length_a   1.000
_cell.length_b   1.000
_cell.length_c   1.000
_cell.angle_alpha   90.00
_cell.angle_beta   90.00
_cell.angle_gamma   90.00
#
_symmetry.space_group_name_H-M   'P 1'
#
loop_
_entity.id
_entity.type
_entity.pdbx_description
1 polymer ?
#
loop_
_entity_poly.entity_id
_entity_poly.type
_entity_poly.pdbx_seq_one_letter_code
_entity_poly.pdbx_strand_id
1 'polypeptide(L)'
;MSSGGGKASTPKLLDDNLKSKQFYRVLDLISEGPIFGPVDQEHLSSFKLNKTPVTDATGSVSVNGVSVAWRPGSETQSPINGFSAIEATTIVNTEVTYDTPLVRTITDQDVTRVRFNVGVTGLVEQDTKGNQNNTTVTMVLESRTGASGWVIEKTVTITGKISGEYLEAHLIDAPNIKPFDIRVRRITPDSSSDLLSNGTIWNSYSEITDDNLSYPFSAIAGAVIDRDQYTDTPSRTYHLRGLIVDVPDNYDPIARTYSGLWTGGFKKAWTNNPAWLFRELARNTRFGLAKRAGYIDIDDGALYVLSQYCDQLVNDGYGGQEPRMTLNAYITEQVSARDILDKIASMFRGIALWDGMRLSVMLDAPQDPIATITNANVVDGEFKRSSVKRSEKYNAVVVSWTDPDNGWEQVKEYVSDDEMIARGNYNETTIEAFGCTSRGQAWRAGKWLLETAKRESSRLSFQMARDAIHFTPGDIVEIMDNNYAGARLGGRIMSHAGNRITVDAVDSSLISDGDTMSIMGSNGKFVKYEIGSISGNVVTLKTTPAWVRDGTVFAISTSNVSTRLFRILSIAETDNNSVYSITASQHDPNKQAIVDEGAVFEVPNDTLNGYRVPNVENLRIINTNSETVQVTATWETATTTKKLMFELYVYNDEGKVVAQYETDQFRYDFYGLEAGSYTLGVRGRNENGMKGAETQVNMVIGAPPAPSGVVWTPGLFSADLVPVMRITATTDTSFEFWYSGQNQIVNPDDIEDQAQFLGRSNQWTLHGLQADKTYYVYVRTKNAFGVSEFVEASGQASSDIPGMIELIDEQIRESDAFKNVQQGVNTNLDGIMSNALANHGTVEHQYQQYGEVRADILVVKTTVATAEQGLADLSTYVQAQIGPEGELTSAVNQKMTAEVNSDGTAKASYTLNMGIVRNGVKYNTGFGMSIEPDGAGSYKSTALVAADQFGVYSGSDPGNYKAAFLVSNGQVFINDAFINYASITLAKVGSWYSANYVEGQTGTIMKADGTFEVNGAVSGQGGTKLTNTNYSVKDGNGVLRVQIGQITGVF
;
A
#
# COMPACT_ATOMS: atom_id res chain seq x y z
N MET A 1 -21.90 57.96 -14.81
CA MET A 1 -22.39 58.19 -13.43
C MET A 1 -23.35 57.06 -13.10
N SER A 2 -23.10 56.33 -12.00
CA SER A 2 -23.85 55.17 -11.44
C SER A 2 -23.57 53.82 -12.12
N SER A 3 -22.49 53.10 -11.78
CA SER A 3 -22.35 52.14 -10.66
C SER A 3 -23.24 50.89 -10.77
N GLY A 4 -22.64 49.74 -11.08
CA GLY A 4 -23.28 48.42 -11.02
C GLY A 4 -22.40 47.32 -11.63
N GLY A 5 -21.36 46.90 -10.92
CA GLY A 5 -20.45 45.84 -11.37
C GLY A 5 -21.06 44.44 -11.27
N GLY A 6 -20.83 43.60 -12.29
CA GLY A 6 -21.10 42.17 -12.27
C GLY A 6 -19.84 41.40 -12.68
N LYS A 7 -19.27 40.66 -11.73
CA LYS A 7 -18.03 39.88 -11.84
C LYS A 7 -18.16 38.75 -12.88
N ALA A 8 -17.12 38.51 -13.68
CA ALA A 8 -16.98 37.27 -14.45
C ALA A 8 -16.95 36.08 -13.47
N SER A 9 -17.88 35.13 -13.65
CA SER A 9 -18.00 33.96 -12.80
C SER A 9 -17.01 32.90 -13.28
N THR A 10 -15.98 32.62 -12.48
CA THR A 10 -15.18 31.39 -12.59
C THR A 10 -16.14 30.19 -12.61
N PRO A 11 -15.96 29.20 -13.51
CA PRO A 11 -16.77 28.00 -13.52
C PRO A 11 -16.72 27.37 -12.14
N LYS A 12 -17.89 27.26 -11.50
CA LYS A 12 -18.00 26.66 -10.19
C LYS A 12 -17.84 25.16 -10.35
N LEU A 13 -16.64 24.65 -10.11
CA LEU A 13 -16.40 23.22 -9.98
C LEU A 13 -16.94 22.77 -8.62
N LEU A 14 -17.61 21.63 -8.61
CA LEU A 14 -18.06 20.99 -7.37
C LEU A 14 -17.02 19.93 -7.00
N ASP A 15 -16.61 19.93 -5.74
CA ASP A 15 -15.91 18.78 -5.18
C ASP A 15 -16.84 17.56 -5.21
N ASP A 16 -16.25 16.38 -5.36
CA ASP A 16 -16.99 15.12 -5.20
C ASP A 16 -17.62 15.11 -3.81
N ASN A 17 -18.96 15.10 -3.78
CA ASN A 17 -19.73 15.31 -2.56
C ASN A 17 -20.57 14.08 -2.18
N LEU A 18 -20.49 13.02 -2.98
CA LEU A 18 -20.99 11.69 -2.67
C LEU A 18 -19.88 10.89 -1.96
N LYS A 19 -20.11 10.52 -0.69
CA LYS A 19 -19.23 9.64 0.08
C LYS A 19 -19.91 8.30 0.28
N SER A 20 -19.28 7.22 -0.19
CA SER A 20 -19.84 5.87 -0.08
C SER A 20 -19.89 5.41 1.37
N LYS A 21 -21.08 5.09 1.90
CA LYS A 21 -21.28 4.49 3.23
C LYS A 21 -21.41 2.98 3.11
N GLN A 22 -20.30 2.29 2.93
CA GLN A 22 -20.26 0.84 2.91
C GLN A 22 -19.48 0.34 4.14
N PHE A 23 -19.94 -0.76 4.74
CA PHE A 23 -19.22 -1.43 5.82
C PHE A 23 -18.69 -2.78 5.29
N TYR A 24 -17.46 -3.15 5.60
CA TYR A 24 -16.94 -4.50 5.35
C TYR A 24 -17.20 -5.40 6.56
N ARG A 25 -17.90 -6.51 6.34
CA ARG A 25 -18.21 -7.51 7.35
C ARG A 25 -17.49 -8.80 6.99
N VAL A 26 -16.75 -9.36 7.94
CA VAL A 26 -16.01 -10.60 7.76
C VAL A 26 -16.10 -11.47 8.99
N LEU A 27 -16.31 -12.77 8.77
CA LEU A 27 -16.34 -13.78 9.82
C LEU A 27 -15.19 -14.77 9.59
N ASP A 28 -14.21 -14.73 10.46
CA ASP A 28 -13.03 -15.59 10.41
C ASP A 28 -13.21 -16.81 11.30
N LEU A 29 -12.93 -18.00 10.76
CA LEU A 29 -12.75 -19.22 11.53
C LEU A 29 -11.33 -19.21 12.13
N ILE A 30 -11.25 -19.20 13.46
CA ILE A 30 -9.98 -19.11 14.19
C ILE A 30 -9.37 -20.50 14.41
N SER A 31 -10.14 -21.40 15.04
CA SER A 31 -9.67 -22.75 15.38
C SER A 31 -10.84 -23.65 15.78
N GLU A 32 -10.56 -24.93 16.00
CA GLU A 32 -11.43 -25.77 16.81
C GLU A 32 -11.50 -25.20 18.24
N GLY A 33 -12.67 -25.24 18.86
CA GLY A 33 -12.93 -24.85 20.24
C GLY A 33 -13.36 -26.03 21.13
N PRO A 34 -13.57 -25.78 22.44
CA PRO A 34 -13.57 -24.46 23.07
C PRO A 34 -12.15 -23.92 23.30
N ILE A 35 -11.92 -22.65 22.93
CA ILE A 35 -10.72 -21.90 23.30
C ILE A 35 -10.99 -20.95 24.47
N PHE A 36 -9.93 -20.49 25.12
CA PHE A 36 -10.05 -19.47 26.17
C PHE A 36 -10.39 -18.10 25.60
N GLY A 37 -9.85 -17.76 24.42
CA GLY A 37 -10.16 -16.53 23.70
C GLY A 37 -9.10 -15.44 23.82
N PRO A 38 -9.46 -14.17 23.59
CA PRO A 38 -8.54 -13.03 23.64
C PRO A 38 -7.70 -12.97 24.92
N VAL A 39 -6.44 -12.58 24.77
CA VAL A 39 -5.52 -12.39 25.91
C VAL A 39 -6.01 -11.23 26.79
N ASP A 40 -6.38 -10.13 26.14
CA ASP A 40 -7.13 -9.02 26.74
C ASP A 40 -8.62 -9.26 26.47
N GLN A 41 -9.38 -9.51 27.54
CA GLN A 41 -10.82 -9.74 27.46
C GLN A 41 -11.64 -8.48 27.77
N GLU A 42 -11.00 -7.41 28.22
CA GLU A 42 -11.66 -6.17 28.62
C GLU A 42 -11.72 -5.18 27.46
N HIS A 43 -10.70 -5.19 26.58
CA HIS A 43 -10.60 -4.28 25.45
C HIS A 43 -10.38 -5.01 24.12
N LEU A 44 -10.31 -4.26 23.02
CA LEU A 44 -10.09 -4.80 21.68
C LEU A 44 -8.60 -4.86 21.27
N SER A 45 -7.68 -4.77 22.23
CA SER A 45 -6.23 -4.76 21.97
C SER A 45 -5.70 -6.08 21.40
N SER A 46 -6.44 -7.18 21.64
CA SER A 46 -6.15 -8.50 21.09
C SER A 46 -6.57 -8.67 19.63
N PHE A 47 -7.32 -7.71 19.08
CA PHE A 47 -7.78 -7.70 17.69
C PHE A 47 -7.00 -6.62 16.94
N LYS A 48 -6.29 -7.01 15.88
CA LYS A 48 -5.42 -6.10 15.14
C LYS A 48 -5.83 -6.01 13.68
N LEU A 49 -5.94 -4.79 13.15
CA LEU A 49 -6.08 -4.51 11.73
C LEU A 49 -4.76 -3.98 11.17
N ASN A 50 -4.25 -4.60 10.10
CA ASN A 50 -2.96 -4.23 9.51
C ASN A 50 -1.84 -4.16 10.57
N LYS A 51 -1.78 -5.19 11.43
CA LYS A 51 -0.88 -5.31 12.59
C LYS A 51 -1.06 -4.26 13.69
N THR A 52 -2.03 -3.34 13.56
CA THR A 52 -2.35 -2.31 14.57
C THR A 52 -3.51 -2.75 15.46
N PRO A 53 -3.36 -2.80 16.80
CA PRO A 53 -4.46 -3.06 17.72
C PRO A 53 -5.63 -2.10 17.53
N VAL A 54 -6.87 -2.58 17.63
CA VAL A 54 -8.07 -1.73 17.51
C VAL A 54 -8.15 -0.73 18.66
N THR A 55 -7.80 -1.17 19.87
CA THR A 55 -7.56 -0.31 21.03
C THR A 55 -6.18 -0.56 21.61
N ASP A 56 -5.66 0.38 22.39
CA ASP A 56 -4.53 0.10 23.27
C ASP A 56 -4.94 -0.80 24.46
N ALA A 57 -3.97 -1.14 25.32
CA ALA A 57 -4.17 -1.97 26.51
C ALA A 57 -4.98 -1.27 27.63
N THR A 58 -5.26 0.02 27.49
CA THR A 58 -6.05 0.84 28.42
C THR A 58 -7.47 1.11 27.89
N GLY A 59 -7.78 0.65 26.67
CA GLY A 59 -9.08 0.81 26.04
C GLY A 59 -9.23 2.05 25.15
N SER A 60 -8.18 2.86 24.96
CA SER A 60 -8.24 3.99 24.02
C SER A 60 -8.29 3.50 22.59
N VAL A 61 -9.14 4.11 21.77
CA VAL A 61 -9.36 3.69 20.37
C VAL A 61 -8.17 4.13 19.51
N SER A 62 -7.47 3.14 18.95
CA SER A 62 -6.37 3.35 18.00
C SER A 62 -6.85 3.32 16.55
N VAL A 63 -7.91 2.55 16.26
CA VAL A 63 -8.55 2.47 14.94
C VAL A 63 -10.06 2.70 15.09
N ASN A 64 -10.55 3.82 14.55
CA ASN A 64 -11.97 4.19 14.63
C ASN A 64 -12.83 3.36 13.67
N GLY A 65 -14.13 3.25 13.94
CA GLY A 65 -15.09 2.61 13.01
C GLY A 65 -14.94 1.09 12.89
N VAL A 66 -14.32 0.44 13.88
CA VAL A 66 -14.16 -1.01 13.94
C VAL A 66 -14.97 -1.58 15.09
N SER A 67 -15.77 -2.60 14.82
CA SER A 67 -16.48 -3.39 15.83
C SER A 67 -16.13 -4.86 15.67
N VAL A 68 -15.78 -5.52 16.76
CA VAL A 68 -15.41 -6.94 16.76
C VAL A 68 -16.25 -7.71 17.76
N ALA A 69 -16.70 -8.88 17.36
CA ALA A 69 -17.28 -9.89 18.23
C ALA A 69 -16.53 -11.20 18.05
N TRP A 70 -16.50 -12.05 19.07
CA TRP A 70 -15.89 -13.37 18.97
C TRP A 70 -16.70 -14.40 19.75
N ARG A 71 -16.44 -15.67 19.45
CA ARG A 71 -17.05 -16.81 20.12
C ARG A 71 -16.02 -17.92 20.34
N PRO A 72 -15.98 -18.56 21.53
CA PRO A 72 -14.91 -19.50 21.90
C PRO A 72 -14.99 -20.87 21.22
N GLY A 73 -16.05 -21.19 20.49
CA GLY A 73 -16.34 -22.53 19.98
C GLY A 73 -16.81 -23.47 21.08
N SER A 74 -17.71 -23.04 21.97
CA SER A 74 -18.36 -23.98 22.90
C SER A 74 -19.36 -24.88 22.17
N GLU A 75 -19.76 -25.98 22.80
CA GLU A 75 -20.81 -26.87 22.27
C GLU A 75 -22.16 -26.14 22.16
N THR A 76 -22.53 -25.37 23.18
CA THR A 76 -23.78 -24.60 23.25
C THR A 76 -23.52 -23.12 22.99
N GLN A 77 -23.00 -22.83 21.80
CA GLN A 77 -22.58 -21.48 21.41
C GLN A 77 -23.72 -20.65 20.80
N SER A 78 -23.92 -19.43 21.29
CA SER A 78 -24.88 -18.49 20.71
C SER A 78 -24.37 -17.89 19.38
N PRO A 79 -25.27 -17.57 18.44
CA PRO A 79 -24.94 -16.83 17.22
C PRO A 79 -24.15 -15.54 17.50
N ILE A 80 -23.31 -15.15 16.55
CA ILE A 80 -22.48 -13.95 16.67
C ILE A 80 -23.27 -12.72 16.21
N ASN A 81 -23.28 -11.67 17.05
CA ASN A 81 -24.07 -10.47 16.78
C ASN A 81 -23.50 -9.73 15.55
N GLY A 82 -24.37 -9.27 14.65
CA GLY A 82 -23.98 -8.62 13.39
C GLY A 82 -23.81 -9.57 12.19
N PHE A 83 -23.91 -10.89 12.38
CA PHE A 83 -23.85 -11.91 11.32
C PHE A 83 -25.05 -12.88 11.39
N SER A 84 -26.26 -12.32 11.36
CA SER A 84 -27.53 -13.07 11.43
C SER A 84 -28.10 -13.42 10.05
N ALA A 85 -27.25 -13.50 9.03
CA ALA A 85 -27.69 -13.80 7.68
C ALA A 85 -26.58 -14.46 6.86
N ILE A 86 -26.99 -15.35 5.96
CA ILE A 86 -26.16 -15.89 4.89
C ILE A 86 -26.33 -14.96 3.70
N GLU A 87 -25.21 -14.44 3.18
CA GLU A 87 -25.22 -13.55 2.01
C GLU A 87 -24.51 -14.24 0.84
N ALA A 88 -25.23 -14.47 -0.27
CA ALA A 88 -24.66 -14.95 -1.53
C ALA A 88 -24.71 -13.83 -2.56
N THR A 89 -23.54 -13.30 -2.94
CA THR A 89 -23.47 -12.14 -3.86
C THR A 89 -23.18 -12.59 -5.29
N THR A 90 -24.04 -12.17 -6.22
CA THR A 90 -23.87 -12.37 -7.66
C THR A 90 -23.48 -11.04 -8.31
N ILE A 91 -22.34 -11.04 -9.02
CA ILE A 91 -21.88 -9.88 -9.78
C ILE A 91 -22.73 -9.74 -11.05
N VAL A 92 -23.23 -8.53 -11.29
CA VAL A 92 -23.95 -8.16 -12.50
C VAL A 92 -23.06 -7.28 -13.38
N ASN A 93 -22.46 -6.25 -12.79
CA ASN A 93 -21.53 -5.29 -13.39
C ASN A 93 -21.94 -4.83 -14.80
N THR A 94 -23.21 -4.47 -14.94
CA THR A 94 -23.79 -4.09 -16.24
C THR A 94 -24.50 -2.75 -16.10
N GLU A 95 -24.32 -1.88 -17.10
CA GLU A 95 -25.03 -0.61 -17.20
C GLU A 95 -26.54 -0.84 -17.35
N VAL A 96 -27.34 -0.05 -16.65
CA VAL A 96 -28.80 -0.04 -16.77
C VAL A 96 -29.18 1.20 -17.56
N THR A 97 -29.68 1.05 -18.78
CA THR A 97 -30.17 2.18 -19.60
C THR A 97 -31.68 2.32 -19.49
N TYR A 98 -32.23 3.47 -19.91
CA TYR A 98 -33.65 3.78 -19.81
C TYR A 98 -34.53 2.74 -20.54
N ASP A 99 -34.12 2.36 -21.75
CA ASP A 99 -34.85 1.39 -22.58
C ASP A 99 -34.51 -0.09 -22.26
N THR A 100 -33.42 -0.35 -21.52
CA THR A 100 -32.94 -1.71 -21.25
C THR A 100 -32.91 -2.01 -19.74
N PRO A 101 -34.06 -2.36 -19.13
CA PRO A 101 -34.06 -2.81 -17.75
C PRO A 101 -33.44 -4.21 -17.62
N LEU A 102 -32.70 -4.44 -16.56
CA LEU A 102 -32.01 -5.72 -16.32
C LEU A 102 -32.81 -6.58 -15.36
N VAL A 103 -33.03 -7.85 -15.73
CA VAL A 103 -33.78 -8.83 -14.94
C VAL A 103 -32.87 -9.97 -14.48
N ARG A 104 -33.06 -10.43 -13.24
CA ARG A 104 -32.46 -11.66 -12.70
C ARG A 104 -33.52 -12.48 -11.99
N THR A 105 -33.34 -13.80 -11.94
CA THR A 105 -34.27 -14.72 -11.28
C THR A 105 -33.63 -15.24 -10.02
N ILE A 106 -34.35 -15.18 -8.90
CA ILE A 106 -33.98 -15.77 -7.62
C ILE A 106 -34.70 -17.10 -7.47
N THR A 107 -33.94 -18.19 -7.40
CA THR A 107 -34.48 -19.55 -7.32
C THR A 107 -34.41 -20.15 -5.92
N ASP A 108 -33.53 -19.63 -5.07
CA ASP A 108 -33.36 -20.10 -3.71
C ASP A 108 -34.65 -19.86 -2.90
N GLN A 109 -35.10 -20.94 -2.26
CA GLN A 109 -36.35 -20.97 -1.51
C GLN A 109 -36.22 -20.28 -0.14
N ASP A 110 -35.01 -20.24 0.41
CA ASP A 110 -34.74 -19.77 1.77
C ASP A 110 -34.43 -18.27 1.83
N VAL A 111 -34.28 -17.61 0.68
CA VAL A 111 -33.98 -16.17 0.60
C VAL A 111 -35.11 -15.34 1.19
N THR A 112 -34.77 -14.58 2.23
CA THR A 112 -35.68 -13.71 2.97
C THR A 112 -35.65 -12.27 2.48
N ARG A 113 -34.48 -11.78 2.02
CA ARG A 113 -34.26 -10.40 1.58
C ARG A 113 -33.27 -10.40 0.41
N VAL A 114 -33.32 -9.35 -0.41
CA VAL A 114 -32.35 -9.15 -1.50
C VAL A 114 -31.72 -7.77 -1.33
N ARG A 115 -30.40 -7.70 -1.36
CA ARG A 115 -29.65 -6.44 -1.39
C ARG A 115 -29.22 -6.15 -2.82
N PHE A 116 -29.51 -4.96 -3.31
CA PHE A 116 -29.06 -4.46 -4.60
C PHE A 116 -27.93 -3.48 -4.37
N ASN A 117 -26.81 -3.68 -5.04
CA ASN A 117 -25.74 -2.69 -5.13
C ASN A 117 -25.87 -2.01 -6.49
N VAL A 118 -26.51 -0.85 -6.49
CA VAL A 118 -26.80 -0.05 -7.68
C VAL A 118 -26.20 1.33 -7.50
N GLY A 119 -25.91 2.00 -8.61
CA GLY A 119 -25.24 3.28 -8.53
C GLY A 119 -25.05 3.94 -9.87
N VAL A 120 -24.00 4.75 -9.94
CA VAL A 120 -23.61 5.53 -11.10
C VAL A 120 -22.15 5.27 -11.43
N THR A 121 -21.79 5.26 -12.70
CA THR A 121 -20.39 5.22 -13.15
C THR A 121 -19.74 6.61 -13.13
N GLY A 122 -20.58 7.65 -13.10
CA GLY A 122 -20.26 9.06 -12.89
C GLY A 122 -21.57 9.85 -12.82
N LEU A 123 -21.59 10.94 -12.06
CA LEU A 123 -22.77 11.79 -11.91
C LEU A 123 -22.33 13.25 -11.85
N VAL A 124 -22.53 13.98 -12.94
CA VAL A 124 -22.27 15.42 -13.02
C VAL A 124 -23.05 16.02 -14.19
N GLU A 125 -23.63 17.18 -13.97
CA GLU A 125 -24.22 18.00 -15.03
C GLU A 125 -23.40 19.27 -15.16
N GLN A 126 -23.03 19.58 -16.39
CA GLN A 126 -22.28 20.76 -16.74
C GLN A 126 -23.20 21.67 -17.54
N ASP A 127 -23.24 22.96 -17.18
CA ASP A 127 -23.87 23.93 -18.06
C ASP A 127 -22.95 24.26 -19.24
N THR A 128 -23.49 24.95 -20.24
CA THR A 128 -22.73 25.38 -21.43
C THR A 128 -21.61 26.38 -21.12
N LYS A 129 -21.46 26.83 -19.85
CA LYS A 129 -20.40 27.71 -19.34
C LYS A 129 -19.35 26.96 -18.51
N GLY A 130 -19.47 25.64 -18.41
CA GLY A 130 -18.53 24.79 -17.70
C GLY A 130 -18.73 24.69 -16.19
N ASN A 131 -19.76 25.35 -15.62
CA ASN A 131 -20.08 25.18 -14.20
C ASN A 131 -20.60 23.77 -13.97
N GLN A 132 -20.11 23.12 -12.91
CA GLN A 132 -20.62 21.83 -12.50
C GLN A 132 -21.76 22.02 -11.51
N ASN A 133 -22.84 21.29 -11.76
CA ASN A 133 -23.99 21.20 -10.89
C ASN A 133 -24.15 19.76 -10.41
N ASN A 134 -24.72 19.61 -9.22
CA ASN A 134 -25.23 18.32 -8.79
C ASN A 134 -26.35 17.93 -9.73
N THR A 135 -26.31 16.70 -10.22
CA THR A 135 -27.41 16.15 -11.01
C THR A 135 -28.02 14.97 -10.28
N THR A 136 -29.14 14.47 -10.81
CA THR A 136 -29.94 13.45 -10.15
C THR A 136 -30.30 12.34 -11.11
N VAL A 137 -30.13 11.10 -10.66
CA VAL A 137 -30.62 9.93 -11.38
C VAL A 137 -31.52 9.10 -10.48
N THR A 138 -32.60 8.58 -11.07
CA THR A 138 -33.57 7.74 -10.39
C THR A 138 -33.64 6.37 -11.05
N MET A 139 -33.50 5.33 -10.24
CA MET A 139 -33.73 3.94 -10.59
C MET A 139 -34.83 3.36 -9.69
N VAL A 140 -35.53 2.34 -10.15
CA VAL A 140 -36.44 1.55 -9.33
C VAL A 140 -35.96 0.11 -9.25
N LEU A 141 -36.10 -0.45 -8.05
CA LEU A 141 -35.88 -1.86 -7.75
C LEU A 141 -37.25 -2.51 -7.71
N GLU A 142 -37.45 -3.50 -8.58
CA GLU A 142 -38.74 -4.14 -8.79
C GLU A 142 -38.64 -5.65 -8.56
N SER A 143 -39.74 -6.25 -8.11
CA SER A 143 -39.90 -7.70 -8.01
C SER A 143 -41.14 -8.16 -8.79
N ARG A 144 -41.19 -9.43 -9.19
CA ARG A 144 -42.41 -10.09 -9.67
C ARG A 144 -42.42 -11.57 -9.33
N THR A 145 -43.61 -12.14 -9.15
CA THR A 145 -43.80 -13.58 -8.89
C THR A 145 -44.59 -14.22 -10.02
N GLY A 146 -44.00 -15.17 -10.73
CA GLY A 146 -44.65 -15.82 -11.88
C GLY A 146 -45.03 -14.84 -12.99
N ALA A 147 -46.28 -14.89 -13.45
CA ALA A 147 -46.81 -14.02 -14.51
C ALA A 147 -47.44 -12.72 -13.99
N SER A 148 -47.21 -12.35 -12.71
CA SER A 148 -47.71 -11.09 -12.17
C SER A 148 -47.03 -9.88 -12.82
N GLY A 149 -47.67 -8.71 -12.72
CA GLY A 149 -47.02 -7.44 -13.05
C GLY A 149 -45.80 -7.17 -12.15
N TRP A 150 -44.94 -6.27 -12.60
CA TRP A 150 -43.80 -5.78 -11.82
C TRP A 150 -44.28 -4.88 -10.68
N VAL A 151 -43.77 -5.12 -9.47
CA VAL A 151 -44.03 -4.33 -8.27
C VAL A 151 -42.79 -3.50 -7.98
N ILE A 152 -42.94 -2.19 -7.78
CA ILE A 152 -41.84 -1.31 -7.33
C ILE A 152 -41.68 -1.50 -5.83
N GLU A 153 -40.58 -2.13 -5.44
CA GLU A 153 -40.23 -2.36 -4.03
C GLU A 153 -39.50 -1.15 -3.44
N LYS A 154 -38.68 -0.48 -4.26
CA LYS A 154 -37.93 0.69 -3.82
C LYS A 154 -37.59 1.63 -4.96
N THR A 155 -37.64 2.93 -4.69
CA THR A 155 -37.13 3.98 -5.59
C THR A 155 -35.81 4.48 -5.04
N VAL A 156 -34.77 4.45 -5.87
CA VAL A 156 -33.40 4.88 -5.57
C VAL A 156 -33.16 6.19 -6.31
N THR A 157 -32.85 7.25 -5.59
CA THR A 157 -32.54 8.56 -6.17
C THR A 157 -31.20 9.02 -5.65
N ILE A 158 -30.23 9.10 -6.55
CA ILE A 158 -28.87 9.53 -6.25
C ILE A 158 -28.72 10.95 -6.77
N THR A 159 -28.43 11.89 -5.86
CA THR A 159 -28.26 13.32 -6.17
C THR A 159 -26.92 13.78 -5.65
N GLY A 160 -26.09 14.34 -6.52
CA GLY A 160 -24.79 14.84 -6.13
C GLY A 160 -23.86 14.99 -7.33
N LYS A 161 -22.57 15.13 -7.02
CA LYS A 161 -21.49 15.15 -7.98
C LYS A 161 -20.44 14.11 -7.59
N ILE A 162 -20.10 13.22 -8.52
CA ILE A 162 -19.00 12.26 -8.41
C ILE A 162 -18.37 12.04 -9.79
N SER A 163 -17.04 12.09 -9.87
CA SER A 163 -16.30 11.87 -11.12
C SER A 163 -16.00 10.39 -11.42
N GLY A 164 -16.23 9.49 -10.46
CA GLY A 164 -16.03 8.04 -10.61
C GLY A 164 -17.25 7.22 -10.18
N GLU A 165 -17.09 5.90 -10.07
CA GLU A 165 -18.18 5.01 -9.67
C GLU A 165 -18.62 5.29 -8.23
N TYR A 166 -19.93 5.42 -8.02
CA TYR A 166 -20.56 5.55 -6.71
C TYR A 166 -21.69 4.54 -6.59
N LEU A 167 -21.64 3.70 -5.55
CA LEU A 167 -22.60 2.61 -5.30
C LEU A 167 -23.33 2.78 -3.97
N GLU A 168 -24.65 2.58 -3.99
CA GLU A 168 -25.51 2.46 -2.81
C GLU A 168 -26.05 1.04 -2.67
N ALA A 169 -26.09 0.57 -1.43
CA ALA A 169 -26.65 -0.73 -1.09
C ALA A 169 -28.10 -0.58 -0.61
N HIS A 170 -29.04 -1.22 -1.30
CA HIS A 170 -30.46 -1.15 -0.98
C HIS A 170 -31.07 -2.52 -0.74
N LEU A 171 -31.70 -2.67 0.42
CA LEU A 171 -32.39 -3.89 0.80
C LEU A 171 -33.88 -3.84 0.43
N ILE A 172 -34.42 -4.94 -0.07
CA ILE A 172 -35.85 -5.22 -0.20
C ILE A 172 -36.17 -6.58 0.44
N ASP A 173 -37.42 -6.78 0.84
CA ASP A 173 -37.91 -8.09 1.29
C ASP A 173 -38.16 -9.01 0.09
N ALA A 174 -37.82 -10.28 0.23
CA ALA A 174 -38.05 -11.25 -0.84
C ALA A 174 -39.53 -11.69 -0.83
N PRO A 175 -40.21 -11.77 -1.99
CA PRO A 175 -41.59 -12.25 -2.06
C PRO A 175 -41.79 -13.64 -1.45
N ASN A 176 -42.93 -13.87 -0.81
CA ASN A 176 -43.25 -15.18 -0.19
C ASN A 176 -43.33 -16.33 -1.20
N ILE A 177 -43.61 -16.04 -2.48
CA ILE A 177 -43.72 -17.03 -3.55
C ILE A 177 -42.40 -17.10 -4.29
N LYS A 178 -41.82 -18.31 -4.37
CA LYS A 178 -40.53 -18.60 -5.04
C LYS A 178 -40.75 -19.56 -6.23
N PRO A 179 -39.96 -19.49 -7.31
CA PRO A 179 -38.97 -18.44 -7.60
C PRO A 179 -39.63 -17.10 -7.93
N PHE A 180 -38.87 -16.02 -7.83
CA PHE A 180 -39.32 -14.68 -8.21
C PHE A 180 -38.25 -13.98 -9.03
N ASP A 181 -38.65 -13.02 -9.85
CA ASP A 181 -37.71 -12.21 -10.61
C ASP A 181 -37.51 -10.86 -9.92
N ILE A 182 -36.29 -10.36 -10.02
CA ILE A 182 -35.89 -9.03 -9.62
C ILE A 182 -35.45 -8.23 -10.84
N ARG A 183 -35.69 -6.92 -10.81
CA ARG A 183 -35.34 -6.02 -11.90
C ARG A 183 -34.84 -4.69 -11.39
N VAL A 184 -33.79 -4.18 -12.02
CA VAL A 184 -33.40 -2.78 -11.90
C VAL A 184 -33.80 -2.08 -13.19
N ARG A 185 -34.56 -1.00 -13.05
CA ARG A 185 -35.02 -0.19 -14.18
C ARG A 185 -34.72 1.28 -13.92
N ARG A 186 -34.08 1.91 -14.88
CA ARG A 186 -33.82 3.34 -14.86
C ARG A 186 -35.11 4.12 -15.16
N ILE A 187 -35.32 5.24 -14.47
CA ILE A 187 -36.47 6.15 -14.67
C ILE A 187 -36.03 7.46 -15.33
N THR A 188 -34.86 7.98 -14.96
CA THR A 188 -34.30 9.18 -15.59
C THR A 188 -33.84 8.83 -17.01
N PRO A 189 -34.09 9.67 -18.04
CA PRO A 189 -33.55 9.44 -19.39
C PRO A 189 -32.03 9.24 -19.40
N ASP A 190 -31.54 8.44 -20.34
CA ASP A 190 -30.11 8.35 -20.63
C ASP A 190 -29.60 9.71 -21.15
N SER A 191 -28.33 10.00 -20.93
CA SER A 191 -27.75 11.24 -21.44
C SER A 191 -27.73 11.25 -22.98
N SER A 192 -28.18 12.36 -23.56
CA SER A 192 -28.08 12.67 -24.99
C SER A 192 -27.05 13.76 -25.31
N SER A 193 -26.27 14.19 -24.30
CA SER A 193 -25.29 15.27 -24.40
C SER A 193 -24.04 14.97 -23.58
N ASP A 194 -22.87 15.33 -24.11
CA ASP A 194 -21.59 15.21 -23.41
C ASP A 194 -21.51 16.09 -22.14
N LEU A 195 -22.43 17.03 -21.98
CA LEU A 195 -22.55 17.92 -20.82
C LEU A 195 -23.23 17.26 -19.62
N LEU A 196 -23.84 16.09 -19.78
CA LEU A 196 -24.48 15.35 -18.71
C LEU A 196 -23.88 13.95 -18.61
N SER A 197 -23.19 13.68 -17.51
CA SER A 197 -22.76 12.34 -17.13
C SER A 197 -23.71 11.80 -16.08
N ASN A 198 -24.48 10.77 -16.43
CA ASN A 198 -25.46 10.15 -15.54
C ASN A 198 -25.60 8.63 -15.79
N GLY A 199 -24.51 7.97 -16.20
CA GLY A 199 -24.50 6.53 -16.45
C GLY A 199 -24.83 5.76 -15.17
N THR A 200 -25.80 4.85 -15.24
CA THR A 200 -26.24 4.03 -14.09
C THR A 200 -25.79 2.60 -14.21
N ILE A 201 -25.39 2.00 -13.09
CA ILE A 201 -24.89 0.62 -13.05
C ILE A 201 -25.64 -0.22 -12.03
N TRP A 202 -25.92 -1.47 -12.40
CA TRP A 202 -26.20 -2.52 -11.43
C TRP A 202 -24.93 -3.35 -11.23
N ASN A 203 -24.24 -3.11 -10.12
CA ASN A 203 -22.96 -3.72 -9.84
C ASN A 203 -23.13 -5.17 -9.36
N SER A 204 -23.98 -5.41 -8.37
CA SER A 204 -24.26 -6.76 -7.87
C SER A 204 -25.61 -6.84 -7.15
N TYR A 205 -26.06 -8.06 -6.88
CA TYR A 205 -27.10 -8.29 -5.88
C TYR A 205 -26.67 -9.40 -4.92
N SER A 206 -27.13 -9.32 -3.68
CA SER A 206 -26.90 -10.33 -2.65
C SER A 206 -28.22 -10.95 -2.25
N GLU A 207 -28.32 -12.26 -2.41
CA GLU A 207 -29.38 -13.08 -1.83
C GLU A 207 -29.09 -13.22 -0.33
N ILE A 208 -30.03 -12.78 0.51
CA ILE A 208 -29.87 -12.74 1.96
C ILE A 208 -30.90 -13.65 2.60
N THR A 209 -30.40 -14.72 3.22
CA THR A 209 -31.19 -15.63 4.04
C THR A 209 -30.93 -15.29 5.49
N ASP A 210 -31.93 -14.70 6.16
CA ASP A 210 -31.85 -14.43 7.59
C ASP A 210 -31.82 -15.75 8.36
N ASP A 211 -30.64 -16.10 8.85
CA ASP A 211 -30.42 -17.28 9.66
C ASP A 211 -29.41 -16.97 10.76
N ASN A 212 -29.75 -17.41 11.97
CA ASN A 212 -28.94 -17.21 13.15
C ASN A 212 -27.97 -18.39 13.29
N LEU A 213 -26.91 -18.35 12.50
CA LEU A 213 -25.93 -19.43 12.48
C LEU A 213 -25.12 -19.48 13.78
N SER A 214 -25.22 -20.61 14.46
CA SER A 214 -24.28 -21.03 15.48
C SER A 214 -23.28 -22.02 14.87
N TYR A 215 -22.01 -21.89 15.24
CA TYR A 215 -20.96 -22.84 14.86
C TYR A 215 -20.41 -23.55 16.11
N PRO A 216 -21.09 -24.60 16.60
CA PRO A 216 -20.60 -25.38 17.75
C PRO A 216 -19.20 -25.89 17.51
N PHE A 217 -18.34 -25.82 18.54
CA PHE A 217 -16.95 -26.29 18.49
C PHE A 217 -16.03 -25.55 17.50
N SER A 218 -16.49 -24.45 16.90
CA SER A 218 -15.67 -23.58 16.06
C SER A 218 -15.49 -22.23 16.74
N ALA A 219 -14.24 -21.90 17.07
CA ALA A 219 -13.89 -20.58 17.54
C ALA A 219 -13.90 -19.62 16.35
N ILE A 220 -14.64 -18.52 16.45
CA ILE A 220 -14.85 -17.58 15.35
C ILE A 220 -14.70 -16.14 15.85
N ALA A 221 -14.24 -15.25 14.98
CA ALA A 221 -14.19 -13.81 15.20
C ALA A 221 -14.83 -13.08 14.03
N GLY A 222 -15.79 -12.20 14.32
CA GLY A 222 -16.48 -11.38 13.34
C GLY A 222 -16.07 -9.92 13.49
N ALA A 223 -15.67 -9.28 12.41
CA ALA A 223 -15.33 -7.86 12.39
C ALA A 223 -16.23 -7.09 11.40
N VAL A 224 -16.69 -5.91 11.84
CA VAL A 224 -17.37 -4.90 11.01
C VAL A 224 -16.47 -3.68 10.97
N ILE A 225 -16.07 -3.28 9.77
CA ILE A 225 -15.04 -2.26 9.53
C ILE A 225 -15.62 -1.20 8.60
N ASP A 226 -15.50 0.07 8.98
CA ASP A 226 -15.92 1.21 8.15
C ASP A 226 -15.01 1.37 6.91
N ARG A 227 -15.60 1.68 5.75
CA ARG A 227 -14.87 1.81 4.47
C ARG A 227 -13.76 2.85 4.54
N ASP A 228 -13.95 3.90 5.34
CA ASP A 228 -12.95 4.96 5.54
C ASP A 228 -11.63 4.44 6.16
N GLN A 229 -11.62 3.24 6.77
CA GLN A 229 -10.42 2.65 7.36
C GLN A 229 -9.56 1.87 6.36
N TYR A 230 -10.02 1.64 5.12
CA TYR A 230 -9.30 0.80 4.18
C TYR A 230 -9.63 1.09 2.69
N THR A 231 -8.59 1.18 1.86
CA THR A 231 -8.73 1.25 0.40
C THR A 231 -8.89 -0.15 -0.21
N ASP A 232 -8.16 -1.14 0.33
CA ASP A 232 -8.21 -2.57 0.00
C ASP A 232 -8.64 -3.42 1.20
N THR A 233 -9.02 -4.69 1.01
CA THR A 233 -9.41 -5.58 2.11
C THR A 233 -8.33 -5.61 3.20
N PRO A 234 -8.61 -5.13 4.44
CA PRO A 234 -7.59 -5.04 5.49
C PRO A 234 -7.10 -6.43 5.88
N SER A 235 -5.95 -6.55 6.55
CA SER A 235 -5.53 -7.80 7.20
C SER A 235 -6.01 -7.82 8.65
N ARG A 236 -6.38 -9.00 9.15
CA ARG A 236 -6.82 -9.21 10.55
C ARG A 236 -5.90 -10.20 11.22
N THR A 237 -5.44 -9.88 12.43
CA THR A 237 -4.64 -10.77 13.26
C THR A 237 -5.18 -10.77 14.69
N TYR A 238 -5.10 -11.92 15.36
CA TYR A 238 -5.77 -12.19 16.63
C TYR A 238 -4.78 -12.71 17.67
N HIS A 239 -4.66 -12.02 18.81
CA HIS A 239 -3.83 -12.44 19.92
C HIS A 239 -4.68 -13.18 20.96
N LEU A 240 -4.67 -14.52 20.88
CA LEU A 240 -5.60 -15.38 21.62
C LEU A 240 -4.88 -16.45 22.44
N ARG A 241 -5.48 -16.82 23.57
CA ARG A 241 -5.23 -18.08 24.29
C ARG A 241 -6.07 -19.19 23.64
N GLY A 242 -5.40 -20.24 23.19
CA GLY A 242 -5.97 -21.37 22.44
C GLY A 242 -6.85 -22.34 23.25
N LEU A 243 -6.76 -23.63 22.93
CA LEU A 243 -7.66 -24.69 23.42
C LEU A 243 -7.74 -24.79 24.95
N ILE A 244 -8.95 -25.08 25.44
CA ILE A 244 -9.22 -25.52 26.81
C ILE A 244 -9.17 -27.05 26.82
N VAL A 245 -8.28 -27.61 27.63
CA VAL A 245 -7.99 -29.05 27.68
C VAL A 245 -8.20 -29.60 29.09
N ASP A 246 -8.18 -30.93 29.21
CA ASP A 246 -8.15 -31.57 30.53
C ASP A 246 -6.77 -31.45 31.17
N VAL A 247 -6.70 -30.76 32.31
CA VAL A 247 -5.51 -30.64 33.14
C VAL A 247 -5.79 -31.19 34.55
N PRO A 248 -4.77 -31.60 35.33
CA PRO A 248 -4.97 -32.05 36.71
C PRO A 248 -5.77 -31.05 37.53
N ASP A 249 -6.69 -31.54 38.35
CA ASP A 249 -7.51 -30.71 39.23
C ASP A 249 -6.67 -29.88 40.21
N ASN A 250 -5.51 -30.42 40.63
CA ASN A 250 -4.55 -29.77 41.52
C ASN A 250 -3.53 -28.85 40.84
N TYR A 251 -3.59 -28.66 39.52
CA TYR A 251 -2.66 -27.82 38.75
C TYR A 251 -3.31 -26.47 38.40
N ASP A 252 -2.63 -25.36 38.68
CA ASP A 252 -2.98 -24.03 38.17
C ASP A 252 -2.15 -23.75 36.91
N PRO A 253 -2.74 -23.72 35.71
CA PRO A 253 -1.99 -23.55 34.47
C PRO A 253 -1.54 -22.11 34.18
N ILE A 254 -2.09 -21.12 34.88
CA ILE A 254 -1.68 -19.71 34.73
C ILE A 254 -0.50 -19.44 35.65
N ALA A 255 -0.63 -19.82 36.93
CA ALA A 255 0.44 -19.67 37.91
C ALA A 255 1.53 -20.74 37.79
N ARG A 256 1.25 -21.85 37.08
CA ARG A 256 2.11 -23.03 36.91
C ARG A 256 2.49 -23.72 38.23
N THR A 257 1.52 -23.81 39.14
CA THR A 257 1.71 -24.37 40.49
C THR A 257 0.85 -25.61 40.72
N TYR A 258 1.33 -26.52 41.57
CA TYR A 258 0.64 -27.77 41.92
C TYR A 258 0.34 -27.81 43.42
N SER A 259 -0.92 -28.01 43.80
CA SER A 259 -1.37 -27.96 45.20
C SER A 259 -1.74 -29.35 45.75
N GLY A 260 -0.90 -29.92 46.63
CA GLY A 260 -1.15 -31.24 47.23
C GLY A 260 -0.90 -32.43 46.29
N LEU A 261 -1.18 -33.65 46.75
CA LEU A 261 -1.03 -34.86 45.94
C LEU A 261 -2.16 -34.96 44.90
N TRP A 262 -1.80 -35.25 43.66
CA TRP A 262 -2.77 -35.50 42.60
C TRP A 262 -3.37 -36.91 42.75
N THR A 263 -4.70 -37.00 42.68
CA THR A 263 -5.45 -38.26 42.87
C THR A 263 -6.00 -38.84 41.56
N GLY A 264 -5.62 -38.27 40.41
CA GLY A 264 -6.07 -38.70 39.09
C GLY A 264 -7.24 -37.88 38.51
N GLY A 265 -7.73 -36.86 39.22
CA GLY A 265 -8.83 -36.01 38.76
C GLY A 265 -8.40 -34.94 37.75
N PHE A 266 -9.33 -34.53 36.87
CA PHE A 266 -9.09 -33.52 35.83
C PHE A 266 -10.12 -32.39 35.91
N LYS A 267 -9.70 -31.19 35.47
CA LYS A 267 -10.55 -30.02 35.23
C LYS A 267 -10.26 -29.43 33.85
N LYS A 268 -11.22 -28.70 33.29
CA LYS A 268 -11.05 -27.97 32.02
C LYS A 268 -10.35 -26.64 32.27
N ALA A 269 -9.21 -26.41 31.63
CA ALA A 269 -8.53 -25.12 31.66
C ALA A 269 -7.65 -24.92 30.42
N TRP A 270 -7.33 -23.65 30.12
CA TRP A 270 -6.31 -23.33 29.12
C TRP A 270 -4.92 -23.57 29.69
N THR A 271 -4.01 -24.08 28.87
CA THR A 271 -2.60 -24.27 29.21
C THR A 271 -1.74 -24.21 27.97
N ASN A 272 -0.50 -23.75 28.13
CA ASN A 272 0.57 -23.89 27.14
C ASN A 272 1.69 -24.84 27.63
N ASN A 273 1.37 -25.68 28.62
CA ASN A 273 2.23 -26.80 29.04
C ASN A 273 2.10 -27.94 28.01
N PRO A 274 3.21 -28.36 27.36
CA PRO A 274 3.15 -29.32 26.26
C PRO A 274 2.67 -30.72 26.67
N ALA A 275 2.78 -31.13 27.94
CA ALA A 275 2.34 -32.45 28.40
C ALA A 275 0.82 -32.63 28.24
N TRP A 276 0.05 -31.62 28.63
CA TRP A 276 -1.41 -31.66 28.57
C TRP A 276 -1.93 -31.41 27.15
N LEU A 277 -1.22 -30.61 26.35
CA LEU A 277 -1.51 -30.45 24.92
C LEU A 277 -1.24 -31.76 24.14
N PHE A 278 -0.18 -32.48 24.48
CA PHE A 278 0.11 -33.82 23.94
C PHE A 278 -1.03 -34.80 24.27
N ARG A 279 -1.49 -34.80 25.53
CA ARG A 279 -2.62 -35.63 25.98
C ARG A 279 -3.89 -35.34 25.17
N GLU A 280 -4.21 -34.06 25.00
CA GLU A 280 -5.40 -33.63 24.25
C GLU A 280 -5.36 -34.15 22.81
N LEU A 281 -4.26 -33.92 22.10
CA LEU A 281 -4.11 -34.38 20.71
C LEU A 281 -4.18 -35.91 20.57
N ALA A 282 -3.81 -36.66 21.60
CA ALA A 282 -3.89 -38.12 21.59
C ALA A 282 -5.30 -38.65 21.96
N ARG A 283 -5.98 -38.08 22.97
CA ARG A 283 -7.31 -38.53 23.44
C ARG A 283 -8.51 -37.89 22.74
N ASN A 284 -8.34 -36.75 22.06
CA ASN A 284 -9.47 -36.04 21.46
C ASN A 284 -10.08 -36.81 20.27
N THR A 285 -11.39 -37.04 20.31
CA THR A 285 -12.13 -37.83 19.31
C THR A 285 -12.58 -37.02 18.09
N ARG A 286 -12.43 -35.70 18.09
CA ARG A 286 -12.86 -34.79 17.01
C ARG A 286 -11.73 -34.48 16.03
N PHE A 287 -10.53 -34.19 16.55
CA PHE A 287 -9.35 -33.81 15.76
C PHE A 287 -8.07 -34.58 16.11
N GLY A 288 -8.07 -35.30 17.24
CA GLY A 288 -6.90 -36.05 17.70
C GLY A 288 -6.79 -37.48 17.14
N LEU A 289 -5.80 -38.22 17.65
CA LEU A 289 -5.52 -39.61 17.25
C LEU A 289 -6.72 -40.54 17.54
N ALA A 290 -7.42 -40.30 18.65
CA ALA A 290 -8.60 -41.07 19.05
C ALA A 290 -9.77 -40.96 18.07
N LYS A 291 -9.82 -39.94 17.20
CA LYS A 291 -10.83 -39.86 16.12
C LYS A 291 -10.81 -41.11 15.22
N ARG A 292 -9.61 -41.63 14.92
CA ARG A 292 -9.42 -42.81 14.07
C ARG A 292 -9.32 -44.10 14.88
N ALA A 293 -8.67 -44.04 16.04
CA ALA A 293 -8.43 -45.21 16.89
C ALA A 293 -9.62 -45.56 17.81
N GLY A 294 -10.59 -44.66 17.97
CA GLY A 294 -11.72 -44.78 18.90
C GLY A 294 -11.33 -44.49 20.34
N TYR A 295 -10.30 -45.19 20.85
CA TYR A 295 -9.76 -45.01 22.19
C TYR A 295 -8.23 -45.17 22.17
N ILE A 296 -7.55 -44.29 22.89
CA ILE A 296 -6.11 -44.37 23.14
C ILE A 296 -5.91 -44.26 24.64
N ASP A 297 -5.30 -45.28 25.25
CA ASP A 297 -4.88 -45.17 26.63
C ASP A 297 -3.56 -44.41 26.72
N ILE A 298 -3.43 -43.56 27.74
CA ILE A 298 -2.26 -42.70 27.94
C ILE A 298 -1.79 -42.83 29.38
N ASP A 299 -0.48 -42.88 29.56
CA ASP A 299 0.16 -42.81 30.87
C ASP A 299 0.08 -41.39 31.46
N ASP A 300 -1.06 -41.09 32.08
CA ASP A 300 -1.29 -39.77 32.68
C ASP A 300 -0.33 -39.48 33.86
N GLY A 301 0.23 -40.52 34.49
CA GLY A 301 1.24 -40.38 35.56
C GLY A 301 2.59 -39.90 35.03
N ALA A 302 3.05 -40.48 33.92
CA ALA A 302 4.25 -40.02 33.23
C ALA A 302 4.10 -38.57 32.73
N LEU A 303 2.92 -38.23 32.18
CA LEU A 303 2.61 -36.88 31.75
C LEU A 303 2.53 -35.89 32.92
N TYR A 304 2.06 -36.31 34.09
CA TYR A 304 2.07 -35.47 35.28
C TYR A 304 3.49 -35.07 35.69
N VAL A 305 4.42 -36.04 35.75
CA VAL A 305 5.83 -35.78 36.03
C VAL A 305 6.47 -34.89 34.95
N LEU A 306 6.17 -35.16 33.67
CA LEU A 306 6.61 -34.32 32.56
C LEU A 306 6.09 -32.88 32.68
N SER A 307 4.83 -32.70 33.08
CA SER A 307 4.23 -31.37 33.21
C SER A 307 4.99 -30.53 34.24
N GLN A 308 5.35 -31.12 35.39
CA GLN A 308 6.16 -30.47 36.43
C GLN A 308 7.56 -30.13 35.93
N TYR A 309 8.16 -31.02 35.13
CA TYR A 309 9.44 -30.75 34.48
C TYR A 309 9.36 -29.57 33.50
N CYS A 310 8.28 -29.45 32.72
CA CYS A 310 8.09 -28.33 31.80
C CYS A 310 7.86 -26.99 32.52
N ASP A 311 7.20 -27.03 33.69
CA ASP A 311 6.87 -25.84 34.47
C ASP A 311 7.96 -25.37 35.43
N GLN A 312 9.02 -26.16 35.62
CA GLN A 312 10.15 -25.75 36.43
C GLN A 312 10.75 -24.45 35.90
N LEU A 313 10.90 -23.46 36.79
CA LEU A 313 11.51 -22.18 36.46
C LEU A 313 13.01 -22.34 36.23
N VAL A 314 13.49 -21.79 35.12
CA VAL A 314 14.89 -21.79 34.68
C VAL A 314 15.29 -20.38 34.23
N ASN A 315 16.59 -20.11 34.07
CA ASN A 315 17.06 -18.79 33.66
C ASN A 315 16.55 -18.46 32.25
N ASP A 316 15.92 -17.28 32.11
CA ASP A 316 15.44 -16.75 30.82
C ASP A 316 16.57 -16.16 29.95
N GLY A 317 17.77 -16.04 30.52
CA GLY A 317 18.94 -15.44 29.92
C GLY A 317 19.04 -13.92 30.05
N TYR A 318 18.00 -13.23 30.55
CA TYR A 318 17.97 -11.79 30.82
C TYR A 318 18.09 -11.44 32.31
N GLY A 319 18.26 -12.45 33.17
CA GLY A 319 18.36 -12.30 34.63
C GLY A 319 17.06 -12.60 35.38
N GLY A 320 15.99 -12.96 34.66
CA GLY A 320 14.73 -13.43 35.21
C GLY A 320 14.61 -14.96 35.14
N GLN A 321 13.38 -15.44 35.36
CA GLN A 321 13.04 -16.86 35.25
C GLN A 321 11.85 -17.06 34.33
N GLU A 322 11.88 -18.15 33.58
CA GLU A 322 10.78 -18.60 32.75
C GLU A 322 10.55 -20.11 32.92
N PRO A 323 9.35 -20.63 32.58
CA PRO A 323 9.13 -22.07 32.55
C PRO A 323 10.07 -22.75 31.55
N ARG A 324 10.60 -23.92 31.92
CA ARG A 324 11.57 -24.66 31.10
C ARG A 324 11.08 -24.88 29.67
N MET A 325 9.84 -25.32 29.51
CA MET A 325 9.23 -25.62 28.21
C MET A 325 7.81 -25.07 28.11
N THR A 326 7.55 -24.34 27.04
CA THR A 326 6.21 -23.89 26.63
C THR A 326 5.94 -24.28 25.18
N LEU A 327 4.67 -24.45 24.84
CA LEU A 327 4.24 -24.77 23.48
C LEU A 327 3.08 -23.85 23.07
N ASN A 328 3.36 -22.97 22.11
CA ASN A 328 2.39 -22.08 21.47
C ASN A 328 2.43 -22.35 19.97
N ALA A 329 1.62 -23.31 19.50
CA ALA A 329 1.58 -23.72 18.11
C ALA A 329 0.15 -23.60 17.54
N TYR A 330 0.07 -23.26 16.26
CA TYR A 330 -1.16 -23.33 15.47
C TYR A 330 -0.90 -24.26 14.28
N ILE A 331 -1.87 -25.12 13.97
CA ILE A 331 -1.75 -26.15 12.94
C ILE A 331 -2.76 -25.85 11.84
N THR A 332 -2.28 -25.38 10.71
CA THR A 332 -3.11 -24.95 9.56
C THR A 332 -3.14 -25.96 8.43
N GLU A 333 -2.21 -26.91 8.42
CA GLU A 333 -2.08 -27.92 7.37
C GLU A 333 -2.45 -29.32 7.90
N GLN A 334 -2.96 -30.16 7.00
CA GLN A 334 -3.26 -31.54 7.33
C GLN A 334 -1.96 -32.35 7.42
N VAL A 335 -1.63 -32.81 8.63
CA VAL A 335 -0.46 -33.65 8.91
C VAL A 335 -0.88 -34.87 9.72
N SER A 336 -0.11 -35.96 9.67
CA SER A 336 -0.33 -37.12 10.53
C SER A 336 -0.31 -36.72 12.00
N ALA A 337 -1.33 -37.12 12.77
CA ALA A 337 -1.37 -36.88 14.21
C ALA A 337 -0.15 -37.46 14.93
N ARG A 338 0.41 -38.57 14.43
CA ARG A 338 1.63 -39.17 15.00
C ARG A 338 2.84 -38.25 14.83
N ASP A 339 2.98 -37.61 13.67
CA ASP A 339 4.10 -36.71 13.37
C ASP A 339 4.03 -35.45 14.24
N ILE A 340 2.81 -34.93 14.48
CA ILE A 340 2.60 -33.79 15.40
C ILE A 340 2.97 -34.20 16.83
N LEU A 341 2.55 -35.39 17.28
CA LEU A 341 2.93 -35.90 18.60
C LEU A 341 4.46 -36.09 18.72
N ASP A 342 5.15 -36.52 17.67
CA ASP A 342 6.61 -36.60 17.64
C ASP A 342 7.27 -35.21 17.66
N LYS A 343 6.73 -34.22 16.93
CA LYS A 343 7.21 -32.83 16.99
C LYS A 343 7.07 -32.28 18.41
N ILE A 344 5.93 -32.48 19.05
CA ILE A 344 5.70 -32.05 20.44
C ILE A 344 6.62 -32.81 21.40
N ALA A 345 6.80 -34.12 21.22
CA ALA A 345 7.73 -34.90 22.05
C ALA A 345 9.17 -34.42 21.91
N SER A 346 9.61 -34.13 20.68
CA SER A 346 10.96 -33.61 20.41
C SER A 346 11.22 -32.27 21.12
N MET A 347 10.19 -31.42 21.25
CA MET A 347 10.29 -30.12 21.93
C MET A 347 10.67 -30.25 23.41
N PHE A 348 10.05 -31.19 24.13
CA PHE A 348 10.42 -31.46 25.53
C PHE A 348 11.51 -32.52 25.67
N ARG A 349 12.24 -32.81 24.58
CA ARG A 349 13.37 -33.77 24.57
C ARG A 349 12.93 -35.18 24.97
N GLY A 350 11.73 -35.57 24.53
CA GLY A 350 11.17 -36.87 24.81
C GLY A 350 10.90 -37.70 23.57
N ILE A 351 10.51 -38.95 23.81
CA ILE A 351 10.08 -39.90 22.79
C ILE A 351 8.68 -40.37 23.17
N ALA A 352 7.74 -40.28 22.22
CA ALA A 352 6.44 -40.90 22.35
C ALA A 352 6.56 -42.40 22.06
N LEU A 353 6.25 -43.24 23.05
CA LEU A 353 6.40 -44.68 23.00
C LEU A 353 5.04 -45.36 23.09
N TRP A 354 4.82 -46.36 22.23
CA TRP A 354 3.69 -47.27 22.34
C TRP A 354 4.20 -48.59 22.91
N ASP A 355 3.76 -48.94 24.12
CA ASP A 355 4.22 -50.17 24.81
C ASP A 355 3.40 -51.42 24.44
N GLY A 356 2.47 -51.29 23.50
CA GLY A 356 1.53 -52.34 23.11
C GLY A 356 0.14 -52.20 23.76
N MET A 357 0.01 -51.42 24.84
CA MET A 357 -1.26 -51.21 25.56
C MET A 357 -1.61 -49.73 25.73
N ARG A 358 -0.62 -48.88 26.01
CA ARG A 358 -0.77 -47.45 26.29
C ARG A 358 0.30 -46.64 25.56
N LEU A 359 -0.06 -45.39 25.26
CA LEU A 359 0.87 -44.37 24.80
C LEU A 359 1.52 -43.71 26.02
N SER A 360 2.83 -43.83 26.14
CA SER A 360 3.61 -43.19 27.18
C SER A 360 4.62 -42.21 26.57
N VAL A 361 5.16 -41.33 27.40
CA VAL A 361 6.24 -40.42 27.01
C VAL A 361 7.44 -40.70 27.87
N MET A 362 8.59 -40.80 27.22
CA MET A 362 9.86 -40.86 27.91
C MET A 362 10.57 -39.52 27.79
N LEU A 363 11.12 -39.04 28.90
CA LEU A 363 11.83 -37.78 28.98
C LEU A 363 13.34 -38.00 29.08
N ASP A 364 14.13 -37.29 28.27
CA ASP A 364 15.59 -37.20 28.44
C ASP A 364 15.93 -36.18 29.55
N ALA A 365 15.70 -36.60 30.81
CA ALA A 365 16.04 -35.85 32.01
C ALA A 365 17.05 -36.64 32.88
N PRO A 366 17.73 -35.98 33.84
CA PRO A 366 18.54 -36.67 34.84
C PRO A 366 17.67 -37.65 35.64
N GLN A 367 18.12 -38.90 35.72
CA GLN A 367 17.50 -39.95 36.53
C GLN A 367 18.57 -40.75 37.24
N ASP A 368 18.22 -41.32 38.39
CA ASP A 368 19.12 -42.23 39.12
C ASP A 368 19.35 -43.51 38.31
N PRO A 369 20.58 -44.06 38.31
CA PRO A 369 20.85 -45.31 37.63
C PRO A 369 20.05 -46.45 38.24
N ILE A 370 19.42 -47.27 37.39
CA ILE A 370 18.60 -48.40 37.83
C ILE A 370 19.42 -49.66 38.10
N ALA A 371 20.62 -49.76 37.52
CA ALA A 371 21.50 -50.92 37.67
C ALA A 371 22.99 -50.57 37.50
N THR A 372 23.84 -51.38 38.14
CA THR A 372 25.30 -51.40 37.94
C THR A 372 25.70 -52.55 37.03
N ILE A 373 26.46 -52.25 35.99
CA ILE A 373 26.93 -53.20 34.99
C ILE A 373 28.45 -53.26 35.06
N THR A 374 28.97 -54.47 35.15
CA THR A 374 30.40 -54.78 35.24
C THR A 374 30.73 -55.90 34.25
N ASN A 375 32.02 -56.18 34.04
CA ASN A 375 32.40 -57.34 33.22
C ASN A 375 31.87 -58.68 33.79
N ALA A 376 31.41 -58.74 35.04
CA ALA A 376 30.91 -59.97 35.66
C ALA A 376 29.42 -60.28 35.38
N ASN A 377 28.62 -59.30 34.93
CA ASN A 377 27.22 -59.51 34.52
C ASN A 377 26.97 -59.23 33.03
N VAL A 378 28.04 -59.01 32.26
CA VAL A 378 28.04 -58.98 30.79
C VAL A 378 28.51 -60.33 30.26
N VAL A 379 27.85 -60.85 29.23
CA VAL A 379 28.23 -62.09 28.55
C VAL A 379 29.67 -61.97 28.03
N ASP A 380 30.50 -62.95 28.35
CA ASP A 380 31.96 -62.97 28.08
C ASP A 380 32.76 -61.78 28.67
N GLY A 381 32.12 -60.93 29.48
CA GLY A 381 32.70 -59.71 30.02
C GLY A 381 33.09 -58.67 28.96
N GLU A 382 32.53 -58.78 27.75
CA GLU A 382 32.91 -57.96 26.60
C GLU A 382 32.02 -56.72 26.41
N PHE A 383 32.66 -55.55 26.43
CA PHE A 383 32.03 -54.28 26.04
C PHE A 383 32.56 -53.82 24.69
N LYS A 384 31.66 -53.59 23.73
CA LYS A 384 32.00 -53.01 22.42
C LYS A 384 31.78 -51.50 22.46
N ARG A 385 32.85 -50.73 22.28
CA ARG A 385 32.81 -49.26 22.26
C ARG A 385 32.81 -48.74 20.83
N SER A 386 31.97 -47.75 20.58
CA SER A 386 32.01 -46.94 19.37
C SER A 386 31.85 -45.46 19.73
N SER A 387 32.01 -44.57 18.76
CA SER A 387 31.85 -43.13 18.96
C SER A 387 30.80 -42.58 18.00
N VAL A 388 30.22 -41.43 18.34
CA VAL A 388 29.40 -40.67 17.38
C VAL A 388 30.20 -40.34 16.13
N LYS A 389 29.53 -40.39 14.97
CA LYS A 389 30.12 -40.03 13.69
C LYS A 389 30.59 -38.57 13.75
N ARG A 390 31.68 -38.25 13.05
CA ARG A 390 32.21 -36.88 13.03
C ARG A 390 31.20 -35.85 12.51
N SER A 391 30.34 -36.23 11.56
CA SER A 391 29.24 -35.38 11.06
C SER A 391 28.19 -35.06 12.14
N GLU A 392 28.01 -35.94 13.13
CA GLU A 392 27.08 -35.78 14.26
C GLU A 392 27.73 -35.05 15.45
N LYS A 393 29.01 -34.67 15.35
CA LYS A 393 29.71 -33.83 16.33
C LYS A 393 29.63 -32.36 15.90
N TYR A 394 28.42 -31.82 15.89
CA TYR A 394 28.19 -30.42 15.57
C TYR A 394 28.71 -29.51 16.71
N ASN A 395 29.23 -28.35 16.33
CA ASN A 395 29.79 -27.33 17.24
C ASN A 395 29.14 -25.95 17.04
N ALA A 396 28.12 -25.87 16.18
CA ALA A 396 27.21 -24.76 16.04
C ALA A 396 25.80 -25.27 15.72
N VAL A 397 24.78 -24.60 16.26
CA VAL A 397 23.37 -24.92 16.06
C VAL A 397 22.59 -23.64 15.77
N VAL A 398 21.81 -23.64 14.68
CA VAL A 398 20.86 -22.56 14.37
C VAL A 398 19.45 -23.05 14.73
N VAL A 399 18.77 -22.32 15.60
CA VAL A 399 17.43 -22.67 16.09
C VAL A 399 16.42 -21.65 15.55
N SER A 400 15.44 -22.09 14.76
CA SER A 400 14.31 -21.23 14.36
C SER A 400 13.24 -21.21 15.45
N TRP A 401 12.74 -20.03 15.82
CA TRP A 401 11.68 -19.82 16.81
C TRP A 401 10.80 -18.61 16.43
N THR A 402 9.62 -18.48 17.02
CA THR A 402 8.68 -17.37 16.72
C THR A 402 8.82 -16.28 17.78
N ASP A 403 9.12 -15.05 17.40
CA ASP A 403 9.34 -13.95 18.36
C ASP A 403 8.06 -13.11 18.59
N PRO A 404 7.41 -13.21 19.77
CA PRO A 404 6.18 -12.44 20.06
C PRO A 404 6.41 -10.93 20.09
N ASP A 405 7.61 -10.49 20.50
CA ASP A 405 7.96 -9.06 20.51
C ASP A 405 8.18 -8.59 19.08
N ASN A 406 8.76 -9.44 18.23
CA ASN A 406 8.94 -9.19 16.80
C ASN A 406 7.74 -9.59 15.95
N GLY A 407 6.54 -9.20 16.39
CA GLY A 407 5.32 -9.29 15.58
C GLY A 407 4.89 -10.72 15.25
N TRP A 408 5.35 -11.69 16.04
CA TRP A 408 5.13 -13.14 15.84
C TRP A 408 5.78 -13.69 14.55
N GLU A 409 6.85 -13.06 14.08
CA GLU A 409 7.63 -13.53 12.92
C GLU A 409 8.66 -14.60 13.33
N GLN A 410 9.08 -15.44 12.39
CA GLN A 410 10.16 -16.42 12.63
C GLN A 410 11.54 -15.74 12.68
N VAL A 411 12.32 -16.09 13.71
CA VAL A 411 13.67 -15.60 13.98
C VAL A 411 14.61 -16.78 14.20
N LYS A 412 15.91 -16.59 13.94
CA LYS A 412 16.96 -17.61 14.16
C LYS A 412 17.83 -17.23 15.35
N GLU A 413 17.96 -18.14 16.31
CA GLU A 413 18.93 -18.07 17.40
C GLU A 413 20.16 -18.91 17.04
N TYR A 414 21.35 -18.34 17.22
CA TYR A 414 22.62 -19.02 16.94
C TYR A 414 23.31 -19.43 18.24
N VAL A 415 23.68 -20.70 18.35
CA VAL A 415 24.35 -21.26 19.54
C VAL A 415 25.61 -22.01 19.11
N SER A 416 26.79 -21.55 19.52
CA SER A 416 28.08 -22.17 19.19
C SER A 416 28.87 -22.61 20.42
N ASP A 417 29.82 -23.54 20.21
CA ASP A 417 30.91 -23.83 21.13
C ASP A 417 32.23 -23.37 20.50
N ASP A 418 32.64 -22.13 20.82
CA ASP A 418 33.80 -21.50 20.17
C ASP A 418 35.12 -22.23 20.46
N GLU A 419 35.25 -22.87 21.64
CA GLU A 419 36.43 -23.69 21.94
C GLU A 419 36.51 -24.93 21.04
N MET A 420 35.39 -25.61 20.81
CA MET A 420 35.34 -26.75 19.90
C MET A 420 35.53 -26.34 18.45
N ILE A 421 35.06 -25.14 18.06
CA ILE A 421 35.31 -24.57 16.73
C ILE A 421 36.81 -24.28 16.59
N ALA A 422 37.46 -23.66 17.58
CA ALA A 422 38.89 -23.34 17.53
C ALA A 422 39.79 -24.59 17.45
N ARG A 423 39.35 -25.72 18.02
CA ARG A 423 40.08 -27.00 18.00
C ARG A 423 39.78 -27.87 16.77
N GLY A 424 38.79 -27.50 15.95
CA GLY A 424 38.26 -28.33 14.87
C GLY A 424 37.84 -27.53 13.64
N ASN A 425 37.04 -28.16 12.78
CA ASN A 425 36.38 -27.46 11.69
C ASN A 425 34.98 -27.08 12.13
N TYR A 426 34.46 -25.99 11.58
CA TYR A 426 33.07 -25.59 11.71
C TYR A 426 32.12 -26.71 11.22
N ASN A 427 31.15 -27.09 12.05
CA ASN A 427 30.15 -28.11 11.76
C ASN A 427 28.79 -27.70 12.35
N GLU A 428 27.96 -27.11 11.49
CA GLU A 428 26.65 -26.55 11.86
C GLU A 428 25.52 -27.56 11.64
N THR A 429 24.49 -27.48 12.49
CA THR A 429 23.19 -28.10 12.25
C THR A 429 22.05 -27.12 12.52
N THR A 430 20.87 -27.38 11.95
CA THR A 430 19.71 -26.50 12.08
C THR A 430 18.53 -27.27 12.69
N ILE A 431 17.80 -26.63 13.61
CA ILE A 431 16.58 -27.19 14.21
C ILE A 431 15.47 -26.14 14.23
N GLU A 432 14.24 -26.58 13.98
CA GLU A 432 13.05 -25.75 14.12
C GLU A 432 12.40 -26.07 15.47
N ALA A 433 12.36 -25.07 16.36
CA ALA A 433 11.73 -25.22 17.66
C ALA A 433 10.22 -25.01 17.53
N PHE A 434 9.50 -26.10 17.25
CA PHE A 434 8.06 -26.11 17.01
C PHE A 434 7.26 -25.45 18.13
N GLY A 435 6.57 -24.34 17.82
CA GLY A 435 5.74 -23.58 18.77
C GLY A 435 6.53 -22.90 19.89
N CYS A 436 7.85 -22.73 19.72
CA CYS A 436 8.70 -21.99 20.64
C CYS A 436 8.48 -20.49 20.47
N THR A 437 8.23 -19.80 21.58
CA THR A 437 7.97 -18.33 21.62
C THR A 437 8.86 -17.60 22.62
N SER A 438 9.90 -18.29 23.11
CA SER A 438 10.90 -17.72 24.00
C SER A 438 12.29 -17.93 23.40
N ARG A 439 13.07 -16.86 23.36
CA ARG A 439 14.48 -16.92 22.99
C ARG A 439 15.29 -17.82 23.93
N GLY A 440 15.03 -17.75 25.23
CA GLY A 440 15.71 -18.59 26.24
C GLY A 440 15.45 -20.07 25.99
N GLN A 441 14.19 -20.46 25.73
CA GLN A 441 13.84 -21.83 25.35
C GLN A 441 14.51 -22.26 24.03
N ALA A 442 14.55 -21.39 23.01
CA ALA A 442 15.22 -21.66 21.73
C ALA A 442 16.73 -21.88 21.92
N TRP A 443 17.39 -21.02 22.69
CA TRP A 443 18.81 -21.16 23.02
C TRP A 443 19.09 -22.46 23.79
N ARG A 444 18.26 -22.79 24.79
CA ARG A 444 18.37 -24.06 25.54
C ARG A 444 18.18 -25.27 24.64
N ALA A 445 17.34 -25.19 23.61
CA ALA A 445 17.21 -26.27 22.62
C ALA A 445 18.52 -26.46 21.82
N GLY A 446 19.12 -25.37 21.32
CA GLY A 446 20.40 -25.43 20.60
C GLY A 446 21.56 -25.88 21.48
N LYS A 447 21.65 -25.35 22.71
CA LYS A 447 22.67 -25.71 23.69
C LYS A 447 22.57 -27.18 24.11
N TRP A 448 21.37 -27.72 24.25
CA TRP A 448 21.17 -29.14 24.57
C TRP A 448 21.78 -30.06 23.53
N LEU A 449 21.53 -29.77 22.25
CA LEU A 449 22.16 -30.49 21.16
C LEU A 449 23.68 -30.38 21.33
N LEU A 450 24.22 -29.16 21.39
CA LEU A 450 25.66 -28.89 21.45
C LEU A 450 26.37 -29.66 22.58
N GLU A 451 25.82 -29.61 23.78
CA GLU A 451 26.36 -30.32 24.96
C GLU A 451 26.22 -31.85 24.82
N THR A 452 25.17 -32.34 24.14
CA THR A 452 25.04 -33.77 23.81
C THR A 452 26.16 -34.20 22.87
N ALA A 453 26.43 -33.46 21.79
CA ALA A 453 27.53 -33.74 20.86
C ALA A 453 28.92 -33.67 21.53
N LYS A 454 29.10 -32.75 22.50
CA LYS A 454 30.34 -32.53 23.25
C LYS A 454 30.60 -33.62 24.29
N ARG A 455 29.61 -33.94 25.12
CA ARG A 455 29.77 -34.74 26.35
C ARG A 455 29.38 -36.21 26.19
N GLU A 456 28.41 -36.50 25.34
CA GLU A 456 27.80 -37.83 25.20
C GLU A 456 28.29 -38.55 23.94
N SER A 457 29.61 -38.50 23.71
CA SER A 457 30.20 -38.91 22.44
C SER A 457 30.51 -40.40 22.29
N SER A 458 30.41 -41.17 23.38
CA SER A 458 30.71 -42.60 23.42
C SER A 458 29.43 -43.42 23.36
N ARG A 459 29.43 -44.45 22.51
CA ARG A 459 28.41 -45.50 22.46
C ARG A 459 28.98 -46.82 22.95
N LEU A 460 28.14 -47.61 23.60
CA LEU A 460 28.50 -48.90 24.17
C LEU A 460 27.47 -49.93 23.73
N SER A 461 27.94 -51.09 23.29
CA SER A 461 27.10 -52.25 23.01
C SER A 461 27.63 -53.45 23.77
N PHE A 462 26.74 -54.17 24.45
CA PHE A 462 27.08 -55.34 25.25
C PHE A 462 25.89 -56.30 25.32
N GLN A 463 26.13 -57.55 25.70
CA GLN A 463 25.10 -58.57 25.84
C GLN A 463 24.94 -58.96 27.31
N MET A 464 23.69 -59.12 27.74
CA MET A 464 23.34 -59.57 29.08
C MET A 464 22.34 -60.72 29.02
N ALA A 465 22.34 -61.57 30.05
CA ALA A 465 21.35 -62.62 30.19
C ALA A 465 20.00 -62.05 30.71
N ARG A 466 19.21 -62.87 31.41
CA ARG A 466 17.87 -62.51 31.93
C ARG A 466 17.82 -61.27 32.84
N ASP A 467 18.94 -60.88 33.43
CA ASP A 467 19.04 -59.66 34.24
C ASP A 467 18.66 -58.41 33.43
N ALA A 468 18.75 -58.42 32.10
CA ALA A 468 18.39 -57.28 31.24
C ALA A 468 16.90 -57.12 30.93
N ILE A 469 16.03 -58.09 31.29
CA ILE A 469 14.60 -58.08 30.90
C ILE A 469 13.84 -56.86 31.45
N HIS A 470 14.28 -56.33 32.59
CA HIS A 470 13.63 -55.19 33.23
C HIS A 470 14.06 -53.83 32.67
N PHE A 471 15.03 -53.80 31.74
CA PHE A 471 15.46 -52.56 31.11
C PHE A 471 14.47 -52.11 30.03
N THR A 472 14.31 -50.80 29.92
CA THR A 472 13.54 -50.12 28.88
C THR A 472 14.48 -49.15 28.15
N PRO A 473 14.30 -48.90 26.83
CA PRO A 473 14.98 -47.79 26.17
C PRO A 473 14.82 -46.52 27.00
N GLY A 474 15.93 -45.79 27.16
CA GLY A 474 16.14 -44.57 27.92
C GLY A 474 16.44 -44.74 29.41
N ASP A 475 16.41 -45.95 29.99
CA ASP A 475 16.90 -46.16 31.34
C ASP A 475 18.38 -45.80 31.48
N ILE A 476 18.77 -45.27 32.65
CA ILE A 476 20.16 -44.95 32.97
C ILE A 476 20.77 -46.11 33.76
N VAL A 477 21.95 -46.56 33.35
CA VAL A 477 22.74 -47.59 34.03
C VAL A 477 24.14 -47.07 34.32
N GLU A 478 24.73 -47.49 35.43
CA GLU A 478 26.12 -47.20 35.73
C GLU A 478 27.02 -48.35 35.29
N ILE A 479 28.14 -48.04 34.64
CA ILE A 479 29.02 -49.04 34.03
C ILE A 479 30.43 -48.91 34.60
N MET A 480 30.96 -50.03 35.09
CA MET A 480 32.37 -50.23 35.44
C MET A 480 32.96 -51.29 34.52
N ASP A 481 33.65 -50.84 33.48
CA ASP A 481 34.34 -51.71 32.53
C ASP A 481 35.82 -51.78 32.91
N ASN A 482 36.23 -52.88 33.53
CA ASN A 482 37.59 -53.12 34.01
C ASN A 482 38.63 -53.00 32.89
N ASN A 483 38.28 -53.38 31.65
CA ASN A 483 39.19 -53.28 30.50
C ASN A 483 39.43 -51.82 30.10
N TYR A 484 38.39 -50.99 30.17
CA TYR A 484 38.49 -49.55 29.90
C TYR A 484 39.14 -48.78 31.06
N ALA A 485 38.84 -49.18 32.30
CA ALA A 485 39.46 -48.62 33.49
C ALA A 485 40.96 -48.96 33.62
N GLY A 486 41.42 -50.03 32.96
CA GLY A 486 42.79 -50.54 33.11
C GLY A 486 43.05 -51.19 34.48
N ALA A 487 42.00 -51.42 35.26
CA ALA A 487 42.05 -51.91 36.63
C ALA A 487 40.80 -52.73 36.96
N ARG A 488 40.92 -53.71 37.86
CA ARG A 488 39.78 -54.52 38.30
C ARG A 488 39.09 -53.85 39.49
N LEU A 489 38.07 -53.05 39.20
CA LEU A 489 37.28 -52.31 40.19
C LEU A 489 35.79 -52.70 40.21
N GLY A 490 35.37 -53.60 39.33
CA GLY A 490 34.06 -54.25 39.35
C GLY A 490 34.16 -55.77 39.29
N GLY A 491 33.19 -56.46 39.91
CA GLY A 491 33.18 -57.92 40.02
C GLY A 491 31.95 -58.44 40.75
N ARG A 492 32.07 -59.59 41.41
CA ARG A 492 30.99 -60.18 42.24
C ARG A 492 31.38 -60.29 43.71
N ILE A 493 30.38 -60.11 44.57
CA ILE A 493 30.50 -60.36 46.00
C ILE A 493 30.48 -61.87 46.23
N MET A 494 31.52 -62.40 46.87
CA MET A 494 31.66 -63.84 47.15
C MET A 494 31.05 -64.21 48.50
N SER A 495 31.28 -63.36 49.51
CA SER A 495 30.71 -63.50 50.86
C SER A 495 30.74 -62.16 51.59
N HIS A 496 29.95 -62.01 52.64
CA HIS A 496 29.94 -60.81 53.48
C HIS A 496 29.79 -61.15 54.97
N ALA A 497 30.35 -60.28 55.83
CA ALA A 497 30.19 -60.34 57.28
C ALA A 497 30.10 -58.91 57.85
N GLY A 498 28.88 -58.43 58.09
CA GLY A 498 28.64 -57.05 58.51
C GLY A 498 29.13 -56.05 57.46
N ASN A 499 30.04 -55.16 57.84
CA ASN A 499 30.66 -54.18 56.95
C ASN A 499 31.88 -54.72 56.17
N ARG A 500 32.28 -55.99 56.35
CA ARG A 500 33.37 -56.63 55.59
C ARG A 500 32.80 -57.40 54.40
N ILE A 501 33.13 -56.95 53.19
CA ILE A 501 32.67 -57.54 51.93
C ILE A 501 33.86 -58.23 51.25
N THR A 502 33.76 -59.55 51.05
CA THR A 502 34.76 -60.32 50.31
C THR A 502 34.33 -60.41 48.86
N VAL A 503 35.14 -59.87 47.95
CA VAL A 503 34.89 -59.86 46.51
C VAL A 503 35.70 -60.93 45.80
N ASP A 504 35.34 -61.25 44.54
CA ASP A 504 36.02 -62.24 43.72
C ASP A 504 37.49 -61.87 43.49
N ALA A 505 37.74 -60.67 42.95
CA ALA A 505 39.05 -60.05 42.88
C ALA A 505 38.94 -58.54 42.64
N VAL A 506 39.88 -57.79 43.20
CA VAL A 506 39.93 -56.33 43.07
C VAL A 506 41.39 -55.85 43.09
N ASP A 507 41.68 -54.76 42.39
CA ASP A 507 42.98 -54.11 42.50
C ASP A 507 43.04 -53.23 43.75
N SER A 508 43.43 -53.85 44.87
CA SER A 508 43.53 -53.16 46.17
C SER A 508 44.55 -52.01 46.21
N SER A 509 45.50 -51.94 45.25
CA SER A 509 46.52 -50.89 45.24
C SER A 509 46.00 -49.51 44.84
N LEU A 510 44.83 -49.48 44.19
CA LEU A 510 44.19 -48.26 43.69
C LEU A 510 43.09 -47.73 44.61
N ILE A 511 42.80 -48.44 45.71
CA ILE A 511 41.67 -48.15 46.60
C ILE A 511 42.19 -47.57 47.92
N SER A 512 41.64 -46.43 48.31
CA SER A 512 42.00 -45.67 49.51
C SER A 512 40.80 -45.47 50.45
N ASP A 513 41.08 -45.05 51.68
CA ASP A 513 40.04 -44.58 52.60
C ASP A 513 39.30 -43.38 51.99
N GLY A 514 37.96 -43.42 52.03
CA GLY A 514 37.09 -42.42 51.42
C GLY A 514 36.60 -42.76 49.99
N ASP A 515 37.17 -43.77 49.33
CA ASP A 515 36.61 -44.30 48.09
C ASP A 515 35.25 -44.97 48.34
N THR A 516 34.46 -45.21 47.29
CA THR A 516 33.09 -45.74 47.46
C THR A 516 32.87 -47.08 46.76
N MET A 517 32.13 -47.98 47.40
CA MET A 517 31.68 -49.25 46.84
C MET A 517 30.16 -49.21 46.63
N SER A 518 29.73 -49.37 45.38
CA SER A 518 28.32 -49.53 44.98
C SER A 518 27.91 -50.99 45.11
N ILE A 519 26.88 -51.25 45.92
CA ILE A 519 26.32 -52.60 46.14
C ILE A 519 24.79 -52.56 46.05
N MET A 520 24.19 -53.67 45.62
CA MET A 520 22.73 -53.78 45.50
C MET A 520 22.07 -53.78 46.89
N GLY A 521 21.06 -52.92 47.07
CA GLY A 521 20.20 -52.86 48.26
C GLY A 521 18.96 -53.76 48.14
N SER A 522 18.18 -53.85 49.21
CA SER A 522 17.00 -54.73 49.31
C SER A 522 15.86 -54.38 48.34
N ASN A 523 15.86 -53.15 47.80
CA ASN A 523 14.91 -52.68 46.79
C ASN A 523 15.42 -52.89 45.35
N GLY A 524 16.54 -53.60 45.17
CA GLY A 524 17.16 -53.83 43.86
C GLY A 524 17.97 -52.65 43.31
N LYS A 525 17.89 -51.46 43.94
CA LYS A 525 18.71 -50.30 43.57
C LYS A 525 20.10 -50.40 44.19
N PHE A 526 21.08 -49.83 43.53
CA PHE A 526 22.44 -49.78 44.04
C PHE A 526 22.67 -48.59 44.97
N VAL A 527 23.38 -48.83 46.07
CA VAL A 527 23.69 -47.84 47.11
C VAL A 527 25.21 -47.78 47.29
N LYS A 528 25.75 -46.56 47.36
CA LYS A 528 27.18 -46.31 47.55
C LYS A 528 27.52 -46.25 49.04
N TYR A 529 28.53 -47.01 49.45
CA TYR A 529 29.08 -47.01 50.81
C TYR A 529 30.54 -46.57 50.79
N GLU A 530 30.94 -45.70 51.72
CA GLU A 530 32.34 -45.32 51.88
C GLU A 530 33.17 -46.51 52.38
N ILE A 531 34.34 -46.69 51.76
CA ILE A 531 35.36 -47.66 52.12
C ILE A 531 36.23 -47.04 53.22
N GLY A 532 36.42 -47.76 54.32
CA GLY A 532 37.34 -47.37 55.39
C GLY A 532 38.72 -48.02 55.27
N SER A 533 38.79 -49.25 54.76
CA SER A 533 40.07 -49.93 54.48
C SER A 533 39.89 -51.11 53.54
N ILE A 534 41.00 -51.58 52.95
CA ILE A 534 41.04 -52.74 52.08
C ILE A 534 42.28 -53.59 52.37
N SER A 535 42.13 -54.92 52.28
CA SER A 535 43.24 -55.87 52.42
C SER A 535 43.02 -57.05 51.47
N GLY A 536 43.77 -57.12 50.37
CA GLY A 536 43.53 -58.08 49.30
C GLY A 536 42.13 -57.92 48.73
N ASN A 537 41.34 -59.00 48.72
CA ASN A 537 39.97 -58.99 48.20
C ASN A 537 38.89 -58.72 49.27
N VAL A 538 39.27 -58.21 50.44
CA VAL A 538 38.34 -57.90 51.53
C VAL A 538 38.23 -56.38 51.69
N VAL A 539 37.08 -55.83 51.33
CA VAL A 539 36.74 -54.41 51.46
C VAL A 539 36.00 -54.20 52.77
N THR A 540 36.45 -53.26 53.60
CA THR A 540 35.78 -52.90 54.86
C THR A 540 35.12 -51.54 54.72
N LEU A 541 33.78 -51.50 54.76
CA LEU A 541 32.98 -50.30 54.65
C LEU A 541 32.90 -49.55 55.99
N LYS A 542 32.76 -48.22 55.96
CA LYS A 542 32.61 -47.40 57.17
C LYS A 542 31.26 -47.63 57.86
N THR A 543 30.22 -47.87 57.07
CA THR A 543 28.86 -48.16 57.53
C THR A 543 28.46 -49.57 57.10
N THR A 544 27.85 -50.32 58.02
CA THR A 544 27.29 -51.64 57.72
C THR A 544 26.09 -51.51 56.79
N PRO A 545 26.08 -52.15 55.61
CA PRO A 545 24.91 -52.16 54.74
C PRO A 545 23.71 -52.82 55.40
N ALA A 546 22.52 -52.26 55.18
CA ALA A 546 21.28 -52.82 55.69
C ALA A 546 20.94 -54.19 55.06
N TRP A 547 21.43 -54.44 53.84
CA TRP A 547 21.22 -55.68 53.11
C TRP A 547 22.37 -55.90 52.11
N VAL A 548 22.84 -57.15 51.99
CA VAL A 548 23.82 -57.62 51.01
C VAL A 548 23.44 -59.03 50.59
N ARG A 549 23.66 -59.38 49.33
CA ARG A 549 23.47 -60.75 48.83
C ARG A 549 24.71 -61.23 48.08
N ASP A 550 25.21 -62.40 48.49
CA ASP A 550 26.32 -63.06 47.81
C ASP A 550 25.94 -63.41 46.36
N GLY A 551 26.89 -63.28 45.45
CA GLY A 551 26.72 -63.44 44.02
C GLY A 551 26.24 -62.18 43.29
N THR A 552 25.81 -61.12 43.98
CA THR A 552 25.50 -59.83 43.35
C THR A 552 26.77 -59.11 42.90
N VAL A 553 26.63 -58.18 41.95
CA VAL A 553 27.77 -57.39 41.45
C VAL A 553 28.11 -56.24 42.38
N PHE A 554 29.36 -55.78 42.30
CA PHE A 554 29.81 -54.56 42.94
C PHE A 554 30.61 -53.70 41.95
N ALA A 555 30.67 -52.39 42.21
CA ALA A 555 31.59 -51.49 41.52
C ALA A 555 32.22 -50.51 42.52
N ILE A 556 33.53 -50.27 42.40
CA ILE A 556 34.27 -49.32 43.25
C ILE A 556 34.60 -48.08 42.44
N SER A 557 34.31 -46.91 43.00
CA SER A 557 34.72 -45.61 42.47
C SER A 557 35.78 -44.99 43.37
N THR A 558 36.92 -44.68 42.79
CA THR A 558 38.07 -44.02 43.42
C THR A 558 38.20 -42.58 42.95
N SER A 559 39.16 -41.83 43.50
CA SER A 559 39.43 -40.45 43.07
C SER A 559 39.82 -40.31 41.59
N ASN A 560 40.44 -41.35 41.00
CA ASN A 560 40.95 -41.33 39.62
C ASN A 560 40.08 -42.14 38.65
N VAL A 561 39.28 -43.08 39.14
CA VAL A 561 38.43 -43.96 38.32
C VAL A 561 37.05 -44.09 38.94
N SER A 562 36.01 -43.64 38.24
CA SER A 562 34.63 -43.75 38.69
C SER A 562 33.76 -44.54 37.72
N THR A 563 32.60 -45.02 38.19
CA THR A 563 31.56 -45.52 37.29
C THR A 563 31.11 -44.41 36.33
N ARG A 564 30.71 -44.79 35.12
CA ARG A 564 30.15 -43.86 34.11
C ARG A 564 28.71 -44.21 33.84
N LEU A 565 27.87 -43.20 33.67
CA LEU A 565 26.46 -43.38 33.34
C LEU A 565 26.30 -43.56 31.84
N PHE A 566 25.42 -44.49 31.47
CA PHE A 566 25.01 -44.76 30.10
C PHE A 566 23.49 -44.83 30.05
N ARG A 567 22.89 -44.16 29.07
CA ARG A 567 21.47 -44.24 28.74
C ARG A 567 21.25 -45.34 27.70
N ILE A 568 20.38 -46.29 27.99
CA ILE A 568 20.02 -47.37 27.06
C ILE A 568 19.28 -46.75 25.87
N LEU A 569 19.66 -47.11 24.64
CA LEU A 569 18.99 -46.64 23.41
C LEU A 569 18.08 -47.73 22.82
N SER A 570 18.50 -48.98 22.91
CA SER A 570 17.76 -50.11 22.35
C SER A 570 18.11 -51.41 23.05
N ILE A 571 17.13 -52.30 23.12
CA ILE A 571 17.26 -53.65 23.66
C ILE A 571 16.66 -54.60 22.64
N ALA A 572 17.39 -55.65 22.28
CA ALA A 572 16.92 -56.67 21.34
C ALA A 572 17.30 -58.07 21.83
N GLU A 573 16.34 -59.00 21.86
CA GLU A 573 16.64 -60.40 22.16
C GLU A 573 17.39 -61.05 20.98
N THR A 574 18.44 -61.80 21.29
CA THR A 574 19.23 -62.51 20.28
C THR A 574 18.77 -63.98 20.21
N ASP A 575 18.23 -64.39 19.07
CA ASP A 575 17.91 -65.78 18.68
C ASP A 575 17.28 -66.68 19.78
N ASN A 576 16.27 -66.18 20.50
CA ASN A 576 15.51 -66.92 21.54
C ASN A 576 16.36 -67.60 22.64
N ASN A 577 17.59 -67.15 22.85
CA ASN A 577 18.52 -67.76 23.82
C ASN A 577 18.51 -67.06 25.20
N SER A 578 17.50 -66.23 25.52
CA SER A 578 17.45 -65.44 26.75
C SER A 578 18.68 -64.51 26.95
N VAL A 579 19.29 -64.07 25.85
CA VAL A 579 20.40 -63.11 25.81
C VAL A 579 19.93 -61.87 25.06
N TYR A 580 20.16 -60.70 25.66
CA TYR A 580 19.70 -59.41 25.18
C TYR A 580 20.89 -58.56 24.76
N SER A 581 20.87 -58.10 23.52
CA SER A 581 21.80 -57.11 22.99
C SER A 581 21.33 -55.72 23.37
N ILE A 582 22.18 -55.00 24.09
CA ILE A 582 21.90 -53.66 24.59
C ILE A 582 22.84 -52.70 23.89
N THR A 583 22.28 -51.60 23.37
CA THR A 583 23.07 -50.45 22.91
C THR A 583 22.73 -49.27 23.80
N ALA A 584 23.75 -48.58 24.28
CA ALA A 584 23.63 -47.44 25.18
C ALA A 584 24.56 -46.29 24.75
N SER A 585 24.17 -45.05 25.00
CA SER A 585 25.00 -43.86 24.83
C SER A 585 25.47 -43.36 26.18
N GLN A 586 26.66 -42.77 26.24
CA GLN A 586 27.12 -42.11 27.46
C GLN A 586 26.11 -41.04 27.89
N HIS A 587 25.89 -40.92 29.20
CA HIS A 587 25.01 -39.91 29.79
C HIS A 587 25.81 -39.03 30.77
N ASP A 588 25.64 -37.72 30.68
CA ASP A 588 26.16 -36.76 31.68
C ASP A 588 24.99 -36.10 32.43
N PRO A 589 24.79 -36.40 33.73
CA PRO A 589 23.67 -35.86 34.49
C PRO A 589 23.77 -34.34 34.70
N ASN A 590 24.97 -33.76 34.59
CA ASN A 590 25.18 -32.31 34.73
C ASN A 590 24.78 -31.54 33.47
N LYS A 591 24.55 -32.22 32.33
CA LYS A 591 24.16 -31.61 31.05
C LYS A 591 22.93 -30.72 31.20
N GLN A 592 21.93 -31.16 31.96
CA GLN A 592 20.71 -30.39 32.20
C GLN A 592 20.99 -29.08 32.93
N ALA A 593 21.76 -29.12 34.02
CA ALA A 593 22.10 -27.91 34.78
C ALA A 593 22.89 -26.92 33.91
N ILE A 594 23.85 -27.40 33.12
CA ILE A 594 24.62 -26.55 32.20
C ILE A 594 23.73 -25.86 31.16
N VAL A 595 22.70 -26.55 30.67
CA VAL A 595 21.78 -25.98 29.68
C VAL A 595 20.79 -25.01 30.34
N ASP A 596 20.26 -25.35 31.51
CA ASP A 596 19.30 -24.52 32.24
C ASP A 596 19.96 -23.23 32.80
N GLU A 597 21.24 -23.30 33.20
CA GLU A 597 22.00 -22.17 33.75
C GLU A 597 22.83 -21.43 32.69
N GLY A 598 23.08 -22.04 31.53
CA GLY A 598 24.03 -21.52 30.54
C GLY A 598 23.49 -20.38 29.67
N ALA A 599 22.18 -20.13 29.71
CA ALA A 599 21.58 -19.00 29.01
C ALA A 599 22.02 -17.71 29.70
N VAL A 600 22.98 -17.01 29.10
CA VAL A 600 23.39 -15.67 29.48
C VAL A 600 23.32 -14.84 28.20
N PHE A 601 22.21 -14.14 28.05
CA PHE A 601 22.16 -13.07 27.09
C PHE A 601 22.72 -11.85 27.79
N GLU A 602 23.59 -11.12 27.11
CA GLU A 602 23.76 -9.74 27.52
C GLU A 602 22.37 -9.11 27.41
N VAL A 603 21.79 -8.72 28.55
CA VAL A 603 20.81 -7.63 28.55
C VAL A 603 21.57 -6.53 27.84
N PRO A 604 21.18 -6.16 26.61
CA PRO A 604 22.09 -5.40 25.78
C PRO A 604 22.49 -4.16 26.54
N ASN A 605 23.78 -4.03 26.86
CA ASN A 605 24.33 -2.84 27.48
C ASN A 605 24.27 -1.75 26.42
N ASP A 606 23.12 -1.10 26.31
CA ASP A 606 22.77 0.04 25.45
C ASP A 606 23.26 0.10 23.99
N THR A 607 24.05 -0.85 23.49
CA THR A 607 24.97 -0.58 22.38
C THR A 607 25.55 -1.81 21.63
N LEU A 608 25.40 -3.06 22.09
CA LEU A 608 25.99 -4.21 21.37
C LEU A 608 24.94 -5.17 20.76
N ASN A 609 24.55 -4.79 19.54
CA ASN A 609 24.04 -5.59 18.41
C ASN A 609 23.15 -6.81 18.69
N GLY A 610 21.84 -6.58 18.62
CA GLY A 610 20.86 -7.63 18.30
C GLY A 610 19.80 -7.21 17.28
N TYR A 611 19.40 -5.94 17.26
CA TYR A 611 18.45 -5.40 16.28
C TYR A 611 18.78 -3.94 16.03
N ARG A 612 19.37 -3.61 14.87
CA ARG A 612 19.58 -2.21 14.48
C ARG A 612 18.24 -1.50 14.60
N VAL A 613 18.17 -0.46 15.43
CA VAL A 613 16.95 0.36 15.50
C VAL A 613 16.68 0.82 14.06
N PRO A 614 15.51 0.48 13.50
CA PRO A 614 15.20 0.81 12.12
C PRO A 614 15.37 2.30 11.93
N ASN A 615 15.86 2.70 10.76
CA ASN A 615 15.97 4.11 10.46
C ASN A 615 14.57 4.72 10.53
N VAL A 616 14.50 5.96 11.01
CA VAL A 616 13.30 6.76 10.88
C VAL A 616 13.14 7.08 9.40
N GLU A 617 12.07 6.55 8.81
CA GLU A 617 11.70 6.73 7.41
C GLU A 617 10.50 7.66 7.32
N ASN A 618 10.33 8.33 6.17
CA ASN A 618 9.20 9.25 5.94
C ASN A 618 8.99 10.29 7.05
N LEU A 619 10.08 10.72 7.72
CA LEU A 619 10.02 11.79 8.71
C LEU A 619 9.55 13.08 8.03
N ARG A 620 8.41 13.59 8.46
CA ARG A 620 7.77 14.78 7.91
C ARG A 620 7.15 15.63 8.99
N ILE A 621 7.17 16.93 8.75
CA ILE A 621 6.48 17.93 9.57
C ILE A 621 5.15 18.29 8.90
N ILE A 622 4.09 18.30 9.67
CA ILE A 622 2.74 18.69 9.28
C ILE A 622 2.40 19.92 10.13
N ASN A 623 2.09 21.06 9.52
CA ASN A 623 1.54 22.19 10.26
C ASN A 623 0.06 21.92 10.50
N THR A 624 -0.29 21.68 11.75
CA THR A 624 -1.67 21.66 12.17
C THR A 624 -2.12 23.11 12.24
N ASN A 625 -3.07 23.53 11.40
CA ASN A 625 -3.66 24.88 11.42
C ASN A 625 -4.48 25.09 12.72
N SER A 626 -3.80 25.09 13.87
CA SER A 626 -4.35 25.07 15.21
C SER A 626 -3.65 26.13 16.06
N GLU A 627 -4.40 26.81 16.92
CA GLU A 627 -3.85 27.80 17.86
C GLU A 627 -3.13 27.14 19.05
N THR A 628 -3.31 25.82 19.25
CA THR A 628 -2.71 25.08 20.36
C THR A 628 -1.56 24.19 19.94
N VAL A 629 -1.69 23.42 18.86
CA VAL A 629 -0.62 22.60 18.29
C VAL A 629 0.09 23.41 17.22
N GLN A 630 1.39 23.65 17.37
CA GLN A 630 2.14 24.48 16.41
C GLN A 630 2.50 23.67 15.16
N VAL A 631 3.10 22.49 15.36
CA VAL A 631 3.44 21.56 14.29
C VAL A 631 3.38 20.13 14.83
N THR A 632 3.14 19.18 13.94
CA THR A 632 3.12 17.75 14.22
C THR A 632 4.21 17.08 13.39
N ALA A 633 5.15 16.38 14.03
CA ALA A 633 6.04 15.48 13.31
C ALA A 633 5.42 14.09 13.22
N THR A 634 5.53 13.44 12.07
CA THR A 634 5.19 12.03 11.87
C THR A 634 6.31 11.31 11.16
N TRP A 635 6.47 10.02 11.44
CA TRP A 635 7.47 9.18 10.80
C TRP A 635 7.05 7.72 10.78
N GLU A 636 7.80 6.91 10.06
CA GLU A 636 7.61 5.47 9.92
C GLU A 636 8.93 4.75 10.26
N THR A 637 8.84 3.44 10.48
CA THR A 637 10.00 2.57 10.58
C THR A 637 9.72 1.26 9.85
N ALA A 638 10.71 0.73 9.13
CA ALA A 638 10.57 -0.50 8.35
C ALA A 638 10.10 -1.75 9.15
N THR A 639 10.28 -1.78 10.48
CA THR A 639 9.90 -2.90 11.35
C THR A 639 9.45 -2.43 12.74
N THR A 640 8.20 -2.68 13.13
CA THR A 640 7.55 -2.25 14.40
C THR A 640 7.67 -3.28 15.53
N THR A 641 8.84 -3.90 15.66
CA THR A 641 8.96 -5.20 16.30
C THR A 641 9.73 -5.24 17.62
N LYS A 642 9.97 -4.08 18.24
CA LYS A 642 10.20 -3.94 19.70
C LYS A 642 9.60 -2.61 20.15
N LYS A 643 9.28 -2.45 21.43
CA LYS A 643 8.89 -1.16 22.02
C LYS A 643 10.01 -0.15 21.74
N LEU A 644 9.75 0.79 20.83
CA LEU A 644 10.66 1.86 20.46
C LEU A 644 10.17 3.14 21.12
N MET A 645 11.04 3.78 21.88
CA MET A 645 10.88 5.16 22.30
C MET A 645 11.59 6.04 21.28
N PHE A 646 10.90 7.01 20.70
CA PHE A 646 11.50 7.99 19.82
C PHE A 646 12.00 9.17 20.64
N GLU A 647 13.30 9.48 20.50
CA GLU A 647 13.87 10.72 21.01
C GLU A 647 13.79 11.78 19.92
N LEU A 648 13.23 12.95 20.25
CA LEU A 648 13.12 14.10 19.39
C LEU A 648 14.03 15.20 19.92
N TYR A 649 14.94 15.69 19.08
CA TYR A 649 15.82 16.82 19.36
C TYR A 649 15.51 17.97 18.40
N VAL A 650 15.13 19.12 18.96
CA VAL A 650 14.94 20.35 18.20
C VAL A 650 16.23 21.14 18.29
N TYR A 651 16.88 21.36 17.16
CA TYR A 651 18.10 22.16 17.03
C TYR A 651 17.76 23.54 16.48
N ASN A 652 18.43 24.58 16.98
CA ASN A 652 18.42 25.91 16.36
C ASN A 652 19.39 25.97 15.15
N ASP A 653 19.42 27.12 14.48
CA ASP A 653 20.27 27.36 13.29
C ASP A 653 21.79 27.22 13.56
N GLU A 654 22.23 27.30 14.81
CA GLU A 654 23.63 27.09 15.22
C GLU A 654 23.96 25.61 15.52
N GLY A 655 22.97 24.70 15.34
CA GLY A 655 23.09 23.28 15.62
C GLY A 655 23.00 22.92 17.10
N LYS A 656 22.58 23.85 17.96
CA LYS A 656 22.40 23.64 19.40
C LYS A 656 21.00 23.13 19.70
N VAL A 657 20.88 22.09 20.53
CA VAL A 657 19.59 21.59 21.02
C VAL A 657 18.90 22.68 21.87
N VAL A 658 17.69 23.07 21.46
CA VAL A 658 16.83 24.04 22.17
C VAL A 658 15.65 23.37 22.87
N ALA A 659 15.22 22.19 22.41
CA ALA A 659 14.21 21.38 23.07
C ALA A 659 14.44 19.89 22.82
N GLN A 660 14.03 19.05 23.76
CA GLN A 660 14.12 17.60 23.67
C GLN A 660 12.81 16.97 24.18
N TYR A 661 12.32 15.97 23.46
CA TYR A 661 11.09 15.25 23.80
C TYR A 661 11.26 13.74 23.60
N GLU A 662 10.36 12.97 24.19
CA GLU A 662 10.28 11.53 24.01
C GLU A 662 8.83 11.11 23.75
N THR A 663 8.62 10.11 22.88
CA THR A 663 7.30 9.53 22.61
C THR A 663 7.44 8.08 22.18
N ASP A 664 6.48 7.22 22.52
CA ASP A 664 6.37 5.86 21.99
C ASP A 664 5.49 5.78 20.72
N GLN A 665 4.92 6.90 20.32
CA GLN A 665 4.08 7.04 19.13
C GLN A 665 4.93 7.38 17.90
N PHE A 666 4.47 6.99 16.71
CA PHE A 666 5.03 7.39 15.41
C PHE A 666 4.71 8.84 15.02
N ARG A 667 4.38 9.66 16.01
CA ARG A 667 3.92 11.04 15.89
C ARG A 667 4.27 11.81 17.17
N TYR A 668 4.59 13.09 17.02
CA TYR A 668 4.69 14.03 18.12
C TYR A 668 4.09 15.38 17.76
N ASP A 669 3.24 15.90 18.64
CA ASP A 669 2.66 17.23 18.52
C ASP A 669 3.49 18.22 19.36
N PHE A 670 3.99 19.28 18.73
CA PHE A 670 4.82 20.31 19.38
C PHE A 670 3.97 21.48 19.86
N TYR A 671 4.29 21.94 21.08
CA TYR A 671 3.61 23.02 21.77
C TYR A 671 4.64 23.99 22.36
N GLY A 672 4.37 25.30 22.28
CA GLY A 672 5.10 26.33 23.03
C GLY A 672 6.56 26.59 22.61
N LEU A 673 6.96 26.22 21.40
CA LEU A 673 8.24 26.61 20.81
C LEU A 673 8.16 28.05 20.24
N GLU A 674 9.24 28.82 20.33
CA GLU A 674 9.27 30.19 19.77
C GLU A 674 9.25 30.16 18.23
N ALA A 675 8.81 31.25 17.59
CA ALA A 675 8.84 31.35 16.14
C ALA A 675 10.30 31.37 15.63
N GLY A 676 10.63 30.50 14.69
CA GLY A 676 11.99 30.33 14.18
C GLY A 676 12.17 29.12 13.26
N SER A 677 13.35 29.04 12.67
CA SER A 677 13.82 27.88 11.92
C SER A 677 14.52 26.90 12.86
N TYR A 678 14.15 25.63 12.74
CA TYR A 678 14.70 24.54 13.53
C TYR A 678 15.05 23.36 12.62
N THR A 679 15.91 22.50 13.12
CA THR A 679 16.05 21.13 12.60
C THR A 679 15.48 20.19 13.65
N LEU A 680 14.54 19.33 13.24
CA LEU A 680 14.06 18.26 14.08
C LEU A 680 14.84 16.99 13.76
N GLY A 681 15.60 16.49 14.72
CA GLY A 681 16.17 15.15 14.69
C GLY A 681 15.28 14.16 15.41
N VAL A 682 14.89 13.09 14.73
CA VAL A 682 14.17 11.96 15.33
C VAL A 682 15.03 10.71 15.20
N ARG A 683 15.18 9.98 16.30
CA ARG A 683 15.79 8.66 16.30
C ARG A 683 15.00 7.73 17.20
N GLY A 684 14.87 6.48 16.77
CA GLY A 684 14.38 5.44 17.67
C GLY A 684 15.43 5.12 18.73
N ARG A 685 14.96 4.75 19.92
CA ARG A 685 15.68 4.16 21.02
C ARG A 685 14.91 2.91 21.43
N ASN A 686 15.56 1.75 21.43
CA ASN A 686 14.90 0.54 21.93
C ASN A 686 14.94 0.48 23.48
N GLU A 687 14.27 -0.50 24.07
CA GLU A 687 14.23 -0.70 25.54
C GLU A 687 15.63 -0.90 26.15
N ASN A 688 16.57 -1.41 25.35
CA ASN A 688 17.97 -1.54 25.72
C ASN A 688 18.75 -0.31 25.24
N GLY A 689 18.17 0.89 25.32
CA GLY A 689 18.72 2.23 25.05
C GLY A 689 19.61 2.47 23.81
N MET A 690 19.71 1.49 22.92
CA MET A 690 20.43 1.58 21.65
C MET A 690 19.67 2.55 20.75
N LYS A 691 20.41 3.53 20.26
CA LYS A 691 19.89 4.61 19.45
C LYS A 691 20.09 4.30 17.98
N GLY A 692 19.03 4.44 17.20
CA GLY A 692 19.10 4.42 15.75
C GLY A 692 19.85 5.62 15.20
N ALA A 693 20.08 5.59 13.90
CA ALA A 693 20.51 6.79 13.19
C ALA A 693 19.44 7.87 13.36
N GLU A 694 19.89 9.09 13.62
CA GLU A 694 19.01 10.25 13.67
C GLU A 694 18.69 10.68 12.25
N THR A 695 17.40 10.68 11.92
CA THR A 695 16.90 11.30 10.70
C THR A 695 16.51 12.73 11.05
N GLN A 696 17.03 13.68 10.29
CA GLN A 696 16.75 15.09 10.49
C GLN A 696 15.84 15.62 9.40
N VAL A 697 14.91 16.48 9.78
CA VAL A 697 14.06 17.25 8.87
C VAL A 697 14.04 18.71 9.31
N ASN A 698 13.97 19.62 8.36
CA ASN A 698 13.76 21.03 8.69
C ASN A 698 12.35 21.23 9.23
N MET A 699 12.26 21.92 10.36
CA MET A 699 11.03 22.26 11.05
C MET A 699 11.00 23.78 11.21
N VAL A 700 10.08 24.45 10.53
CA VAL A 700 9.93 25.90 10.64
C VAL A 700 8.64 26.17 11.41
N ILE A 701 8.75 26.92 12.50
CA ILE A 701 7.59 27.45 13.23
C ILE A 701 7.53 28.93 12.89
N GLY A 702 6.74 29.30 11.88
CA GLY A 702 6.66 30.68 11.41
C GLY A 702 6.15 30.80 9.98
N ALA A 703 6.14 32.03 9.47
CA ALA A 703 5.80 32.31 8.08
C ALA A 703 6.79 31.56 7.14
N PRO A 704 6.31 31.01 6.01
CA PRO A 704 7.15 30.22 5.11
C PRO A 704 8.11 31.15 4.34
N PRO A 705 9.27 30.66 3.89
CA PRO A 705 10.19 31.45 3.07
C PRO A 705 9.60 31.71 1.68
N ALA A 706 9.93 32.86 1.10
CA ALA A 706 9.47 33.22 -0.24
C ALA A 706 9.94 32.21 -1.31
N PRO A 707 9.19 32.08 -2.44
CA PRO A 707 9.64 31.30 -3.57
C PRO A 707 11.08 31.64 -3.99
N SER A 708 11.85 30.65 -4.41
CA SER A 708 13.20 30.91 -4.94
C SER A 708 13.20 31.52 -6.34
N GLY A 709 12.05 31.46 -7.02
CA GLY A 709 11.79 32.00 -8.34
C GLY A 709 10.44 31.49 -8.83
N VAL A 710 10.04 31.92 -10.02
CA VAL A 710 8.86 31.40 -10.72
C VAL A 710 9.31 31.04 -12.13
N VAL A 711 9.03 29.82 -12.55
CA VAL A 711 9.24 29.38 -13.93
C VAL A 711 8.12 29.95 -14.78
N TRP A 712 8.50 30.72 -15.80
CA TRP A 712 7.61 31.27 -16.81
C TRP A 712 7.71 30.43 -18.09
N THR A 713 6.66 29.72 -18.43
CA THR A 713 6.58 28.90 -19.65
C THR A 713 5.69 29.61 -20.67
N PRO A 714 6.24 30.16 -21.77
CA PRO A 714 5.47 30.88 -22.78
C PRO A 714 4.51 29.96 -23.57
N GLY A 715 3.25 30.34 -23.67
CA GLY A 715 2.23 29.73 -24.55
C GLY A 715 1.71 30.71 -25.61
N LEU A 716 0.86 30.23 -26.53
CA LEU A 716 0.25 31.08 -27.55
C LEU A 716 -0.74 32.07 -26.89
N PHE A 717 -0.40 33.37 -26.88
CA PHE A 717 -1.14 34.41 -26.15
C PHE A 717 -1.38 34.09 -24.65
N SER A 718 -0.53 33.24 -24.06
CA SER A 718 -0.62 32.79 -22.68
C SER A 718 0.75 32.54 -22.07
N ALA A 719 0.80 32.32 -20.76
CA ALA A 719 1.99 31.82 -20.08
C ALA A 719 1.62 31.05 -18.81
N ASP A 720 2.29 29.93 -18.57
CA ASP A 720 2.16 29.16 -17.33
C ASP A 720 3.24 29.57 -16.33
N LEU A 721 2.82 29.73 -15.08
CA LEU A 721 3.63 30.23 -13.98
C LEU A 721 3.69 29.16 -12.90
N VAL A 722 4.89 28.65 -12.65
CA VAL A 722 5.12 27.62 -11.63
C VAL A 722 6.15 28.13 -10.62
N PRO A 723 5.75 28.48 -9.39
CA PRO A 723 6.67 28.86 -8.33
C PRO A 723 7.63 27.71 -8.00
N VAL A 724 8.91 28.02 -7.85
CA VAL A 724 9.96 27.06 -7.51
C VAL A 724 10.45 27.35 -6.10
N MET A 725 10.48 26.33 -5.25
CA MET A 725 11.04 26.41 -3.91
C MET A 725 12.42 25.75 -3.87
N ARG A 726 13.38 26.37 -3.18
CA ARG A 726 14.72 25.78 -2.91
C ARG A 726 14.67 24.65 -1.87
N ILE A 727 13.62 24.62 -1.08
CA ILE A 727 13.30 23.59 -0.08
C ILE A 727 11.95 22.99 -0.43
N THR A 728 11.70 21.72 -0.11
CA THR A 728 10.38 21.11 -0.32
C THR A 728 9.34 21.90 0.47
N ALA A 729 8.35 22.50 -0.23
CA ALA A 729 7.23 23.16 0.42
C ALA A 729 6.51 22.15 1.33
N THR A 730 6.20 22.53 2.57
CA THR A 730 5.32 21.72 3.42
C THR A 730 3.95 21.65 2.78
N THR A 731 3.18 20.59 3.05
CA THR A 731 1.83 20.37 2.50
C THR A 731 0.85 21.51 2.74
N ASP A 732 1.17 22.40 3.68
CA ASP A 732 0.31 23.48 4.16
C ASP A 732 0.75 24.86 3.63
N THR A 733 1.79 24.90 2.77
CA THR A 733 2.25 26.12 2.09
C THR A 733 1.45 26.32 0.81
N SER A 734 0.74 27.45 0.71
CA SER A 734 0.03 27.89 -0.50
C SER A 734 0.75 29.08 -1.15
N PHE A 735 0.62 29.24 -2.48
CA PHE A 735 1.18 30.41 -3.17
C PHE A 735 0.08 31.40 -3.55
N GLU A 736 0.29 32.67 -3.25
CA GLU A 736 -0.55 33.79 -3.71
C GLU A 736 0.06 34.40 -4.96
N PHE A 737 -0.73 34.52 -6.04
CA PHE A 737 -0.32 35.12 -7.31
C PHE A 737 -0.91 36.51 -7.47
N TRP A 738 -0.08 37.46 -7.89
CA TRP A 738 -0.44 38.85 -8.11
C TRP A 738 0.10 39.32 -9.46
N TYR A 739 -0.69 40.05 -10.24
CA TYR A 739 -0.36 40.41 -11.62
C TYR A 739 -0.54 41.90 -11.89
N SER A 740 0.48 42.56 -12.44
CA SER A 740 0.46 44.00 -12.74
C SER A 740 0.47 44.31 -14.25
N GLY A 741 0.25 43.31 -15.10
CA GLY A 741 0.28 43.51 -16.55
C GLY A 741 1.69 43.85 -17.05
N GLN A 742 1.79 44.86 -17.91
CA GLN A 742 3.05 45.33 -18.50
C GLN A 742 3.78 46.37 -17.61
N ASN A 743 3.21 46.73 -16.46
CA ASN A 743 3.77 47.72 -15.54
C ASN A 743 4.57 47.03 -14.44
N GLN A 744 5.87 47.28 -14.36
CA GLN A 744 6.71 46.77 -13.28
C GLN A 744 6.49 47.59 -11.99
N ILE A 745 6.31 46.92 -10.86
CA ILE A 745 6.18 47.51 -9.53
C ILE A 745 7.52 47.30 -8.83
N VAL A 746 8.30 48.38 -8.70
CA VAL A 746 9.67 48.31 -8.17
C VAL A 746 9.69 48.20 -6.63
N ASN A 747 8.68 48.74 -5.95
CA ASN A 747 8.57 48.70 -4.50
C ASN A 747 7.61 47.58 -4.05
N PRO A 748 8.10 46.53 -3.36
CA PRO A 748 7.26 45.41 -2.96
C PRO A 748 6.07 45.76 -2.07
N ASP A 749 6.17 46.84 -1.27
CA ASP A 749 5.09 47.29 -0.38
C ASP A 749 3.86 47.78 -1.16
N ASP A 750 4.04 48.21 -2.41
CA ASP A 750 2.96 48.72 -3.27
C ASP A 750 2.24 47.60 -4.06
N ILE A 751 2.73 46.36 -4.00
CA ILE A 751 2.20 45.24 -4.81
C ILE A 751 0.73 44.94 -4.48
N GLU A 752 0.36 44.93 -3.20
CA GLU A 752 -1.02 44.63 -2.81
C GLU A 752 -2.02 45.70 -3.26
N ASP A 753 -1.56 46.94 -3.45
CA ASP A 753 -2.37 48.08 -3.87
C ASP A 753 -2.42 48.26 -5.40
N GLN A 754 -1.32 47.92 -6.10
CA GLN A 754 -1.15 48.18 -7.54
C GLN A 754 -1.25 46.93 -8.44
N ALA A 755 -1.12 45.72 -7.89
CA ALA A 755 -1.27 44.47 -8.63
C ALA A 755 -2.63 43.81 -8.36
N GLN A 756 -3.17 43.12 -9.36
CA GLN A 756 -4.40 42.34 -9.23
C GLN A 756 -4.09 41.01 -8.54
N PHE A 757 -4.75 40.73 -7.42
CA PHE A 757 -4.74 39.40 -6.82
C PHE A 757 -5.47 38.39 -7.72
N LEU A 758 -4.75 37.37 -8.18
CA LEU A 758 -5.27 36.35 -9.07
C LEU A 758 -5.92 35.20 -8.30
N GLY A 759 -5.28 34.76 -7.21
CA GLY A 759 -5.78 33.68 -6.37
C GLY A 759 -4.67 32.90 -5.68
N ARG A 760 -5.05 31.78 -5.07
CA ARG A 760 -4.13 30.83 -4.43
C ARG A 760 -4.10 29.53 -5.20
N SER A 761 -2.91 29.09 -5.60
CA SER A 761 -2.72 27.85 -6.35
C SER A 761 -1.26 27.38 -6.22
N ASN A 762 -0.92 26.23 -6.78
CA ASN A 762 0.47 25.79 -6.98
C ASN A 762 1.02 26.20 -8.35
N GLN A 763 0.15 26.59 -9.27
CA GLN A 763 0.49 27.12 -10.59
C GLN A 763 -0.59 28.09 -11.07
N TRP A 764 -0.23 29.01 -11.96
CA TRP A 764 -1.20 29.93 -12.54
C TRP A 764 -0.96 30.11 -14.04
N THR A 765 -2.02 30.11 -14.84
CA THR A 765 -1.93 30.41 -16.27
C THR A 765 -2.45 31.82 -16.53
N LEU A 766 -1.64 32.66 -17.16
CA LEU A 766 -2.06 33.94 -17.71
C LEU A 766 -2.57 33.73 -19.13
N HIS A 767 -3.70 34.35 -19.46
CA HIS A 767 -4.29 34.33 -20.80
C HIS A 767 -4.40 35.76 -21.35
N GLY A 768 -4.60 35.88 -22.68
CA GLY A 768 -4.78 37.17 -23.34
C GLY A 768 -3.51 38.02 -23.40
N LEU A 769 -2.34 37.38 -23.32
CA LEU A 769 -1.06 38.07 -23.43
C LEU A 769 -0.80 38.48 -24.88
N GLN A 770 -0.18 39.64 -25.06
CA GLN A 770 0.26 40.11 -26.37
C GLN A 770 1.64 39.54 -26.70
N ALA A 771 1.86 39.24 -27.99
CA ALA A 771 3.18 38.91 -28.50
C ALA A 771 4.14 40.08 -28.29
N ASP A 772 5.41 39.77 -28.00
CA ASP A 772 6.50 40.76 -27.85
C ASP A 772 6.25 41.82 -26.75
N LYS A 773 5.46 41.47 -25.73
CA LYS A 773 5.24 42.29 -24.54
C LYS A 773 5.68 41.54 -23.30
N THR A 774 6.39 42.25 -22.42
CA THR A 774 6.85 41.72 -21.14
C THR A 774 5.80 42.00 -20.08
N TYR A 775 5.48 40.97 -19.31
CA TYR A 775 4.47 40.96 -18.28
C TYR A 775 5.10 40.60 -16.93
N TYR A 776 4.57 41.16 -15.84
CA TYR A 776 5.12 41.01 -14.50
C TYR A 776 4.11 40.35 -13.54
N VAL A 777 4.59 39.38 -12.78
CA VAL A 777 3.85 38.67 -11.73
C VAL A 777 4.67 38.66 -10.45
N TYR A 778 3.99 38.76 -9.33
CA TYR A 778 4.56 38.68 -7.99
C TYR A 778 3.93 37.50 -7.26
N VAL A 779 4.77 36.63 -6.71
CA VAL A 779 4.33 35.43 -6.00
C VAL A 779 4.90 35.45 -4.61
N ARG A 780 4.09 35.10 -3.61
CA ARG A 780 4.55 34.86 -2.24
C ARG A 780 3.93 33.59 -1.67
N THR A 781 4.57 33.01 -0.69
CA THR A 781 4.04 31.85 0.05
C THR A 781 3.21 32.30 1.25
N LYS A 782 2.25 31.45 1.66
CA LYS A 782 1.38 31.67 2.80
C LYS A 782 1.07 30.36 3.53
N ASN A 783 1.11 30.41 4.85
CA ASN A 783 0.59 29.37 5.75
C ASN A 783 -0.23 30.02 6.89
N ALA A 784 -0.63 29.26 7.91
CA ALA A 784 -1.38 29.78 9.06
C ALA A 784 -0.58 30.76 9.96
N PHE A 785 0.75 30.78 9.89
CA PHE A 785 1.62 31.64 10.69
C PHE A 785 1.97 32.97 10.00
N GLY A 786 1.68 33.12 8.70
CA GLY A 786 1.89 34.39 7.99
C GLY A 786 2.15 34.24 6.49
N VAL A 787 2.68 35.31 5.89
CA VAL A 787 3.05 35.41 4.47
C VAL A 787 4.54 35.71 4.34
N SER A 788 5.15 35.28 3.24
CA SER A 788 6.52 35.66 2.89
C SER A 788 6.59 37.02 2.18
N GLU A 789 7.82 37.49 1.92
CA GLU A 789 8.07 38.53 0.91
C GLU A 789 7.64 38.07 -0.50
N PHE A 790 7.42 39.04 -1.38
CA PHE A 790 7.11 38.82 -2.79
C PHE A 790 8.34 38.49 -3.62
N VAL A 791 8.15 37.63 -4.61
CA VAL A 791 9.14 37.30 -5.64
C VAL A 791 8.56 37.71 -6.98
N GLU A 792 9.26 38.62 -7.66
CA GLU A 792 8.91 39.04 -9.01
C GLU A 792 9.35 37.99 -10.04
N ALA A 793 8.50 37.77 -11.03
CA ALA A 793 8.83 37.07 -12.26
C ALA A 793 8.28 37.83 -13.45
N SER A 794 9.04 37.83 -14.55
CA SER A 794 8.65 38.49 -15.79
C SER A 794 8.88 37.61 -17.00
N GLY A 795 8.00 37.71 -17.99
CA GLY A 795 8.16 36.98 -19.25
C GLY A 795 7.22 37.46 -20.35
N GLN A 796 7.32 36.81 -21.50
CA GLN A 796 6.52 37.10 -22.69
C GLN A 796 5.70 35.87 -23.08
N ALA A 797 4.64 36.07 -23.88
CA ALA A 797 3.97 34.96 -24.55
C ALA A 797 4.88 34.39 -25.66
N SER A 798 4.53 33.20 -26.18
CA SER A 798 5.25 32.57 -27.29
C SER A 798 5.36 33.50 -28.51
N SER A 799 6.46 33.38 -29.26
CA SER A 799 6.68 34.09 -30.52
C SER A 799 6.37 33.23 -31.77
N ASP A 800 5.68 32.09 -31.60
CA ASP A 800 5.34 31.16 -32.68
C ASP A 800 4.20 31.70 -33.56
N ILE A 801 4.57 32.45 -34.60
CA ILE A 801 3.62 33.08 -35.53
C ILE A 801 2.73 32.05 -36.27
N PRO A 802 3.26 30.93 -36.84
CA PRO A 802 2.41 29.89 -37.41
C PRO A 802 1.32 29.36 -36.47
N GLY A 803 1.69 29.02 -35.23
CA GLY A 803 0.73 28.57 -34.22
C GLY A 803 -0.31 29.63 -33.86
N MET A 804 0.10 30.91 -33.80
CA MET A 804 -0.84 32.03 -33.62
C MET A 804 -1.83 32.17 -34.77
N ILE A 805 -1.38 32.01 -36.02
CA ILE A 805 -2.27 32.08 -37.20
C ILE A 805 -3.29 30.95 -37.15
N GLU A 806 -2.86 29.73 -36.82
CA GLU A 806 -3.75 28.57 -36.72
C GLU A 806 -4.80 28.77 -35.63
N LEU A 807 -4.40 29.23 -34.44
CA LEU A 807 -5.32 29.54 -33.34
C LEU A 807 -6.33 30.64 -33.71
N ILE A 808 -5.87 31.71 -34.40
CA ILE A 808 -6.77 32.78 -34.85
C ILE A 808 -7.75 32.27 -35.92
N ASP A 809 -7.28 31.48 -36.90
CA ASP A 809 -8.13 30.88 -37.93
C ASP A 809 -9.18 29.95 -37.32
N GLU A 810 -8.78 29.11 -36.36
CA GLU A 810 -9.70 28.24 -35.62
C GLU A 810 -10.77 29.05 -34.91
N GLN A 811 -10.39 30.06 -34.12
CA GLN A 811 -11.37 30.91 -33.45
C GLN A 811 -12.28 31.69 -34.41
N ILE A 812 -11.81 32.04 -35.62
CA ILE A 812 -12.68 32.64 -36.66
C ILE A 812 -13.64 31.58 -37.22
N ARG A 813 -13.19 30.35 -37.49
CA ARG A 813 -14.03 29.26 -37.99
C ARG A 813 -15.12 28.86 -37.00
N GLU A 814 -14.84 28.97 -35.71
CA GLU A 814 -15.82 28.71 -34.64
C GLU A 814 -16.88 29.81 -34.49
N SER A 815 -16.63 31.01 -35.04
CA SER A 815 -17.57 32.14 -34.95
C SER A 815 -18.89 31.88 -35.68
N ASP A 816 -19.96 32.46 -35.16
CA ASP A 816 -21.27 32.43 -35.81
C ASP A 816 -21.21 33.08 -37.21
N ALA A 817 -20.39 34.12 -37.40
CA ALA A 817 -20.16 34.75 -38.70
C ALA A 817 -19.62 33.75 -39.74
N PHE A 818 -18.63 32.92 -39.38
CA PHE A 818 -18.03 31.98 -40.31
C PHE A 818 -18.97 30.82 -40.62
N LYS A 819 -19.62 30.25 -39.59
CA LYS A 819 -20.62 29.19 -39.74
C LYS A 819 -21.76 29.62 -40.66
N ASN A 820 -22.27 30.85 -40.50
CA ASN A 820 -23.35 31.37 -41.33
C ASN A 820 -22.90 31.64 -42.78
N VAL A 821 -21.69 32.14 -43.00
CA VAL A 821 -21.12 32.31 -44.35
C VAL A 821 -20.86 30.96 -45.02
N GLN A 822 -20.36 29.97 -44.26
CA GLN A 822 -20.05 28.62 -44.75
C GLN A 822 -21.29 27.87 -45.25
N GLN A 823 -22.47 28.11 -44.66
CA GLN A 823 -23.74 27.55 -45.14
C GLN A 823 -24.07 27.97 -46.59
N GLY A 824 -23.51 29.10 -47.06
CA GLY A 824 -23.71 29.62 -48.41
C GLY A 824 -25.17 29.97 -48.69
N VAL A 825 -25.58 29.87 -49.96
CA VAL A 825 -26.99 30.04 -50.34
C VAL A 825 -27.79 28.75 -50.17
N ASN A 826 -28.92 28.89 -49.49
CA ASN A 826 -30.00 27.91 -49.42
C ASN A 826 -31.05 28.26 -50.49
N THR A 827 -31.29 27.32 -51.42
CA THR A 827 -32.17 27.50 -52.57
C THR A 827 -33.52 26.79 -52.43
N ASN A 828 -33.76 26.09 -51.32
CA ASN A 828 -35.01 25.39 -51.04
C ASN A 828 -35.98 26.30 -50.26
N LEU A 829 -36.51 27.34 -50.93
CA LEU A 829 -37.42 28.32 -50.32
C LEU A 829 -38.68 27.68 -49.74
N ASP A 830 -39.20 26.62 -50.38
CA ASP A 830 -40.43 25.95 -49.95
C ASP A 830 -40.22 25.22 -48.60
N GLY A 831 -39.06 24.59 -48.42
CA GLY A 831 -38.66 24.00 -47.14
C GLY A 831 -38.42 25.04 -46.04
N ILE A 832 -37.81 26.18 -46.39
CA ILE A 832 -37.59 27.30 -45.45
C ILE A 832 -38.92 27.86 -44.98
N MET A 833 -39.85 28.10 -45.90
CA MET A 833 -41.20 28.58 -45.58
C MET A 833 -41.94 27.61 -44.66
N SER A 834 -41.92 26.31 -44.97
CA SER A 834 -42.55 25.28 -44.14
C SER A 834 -41.99 25.27 -42.71
N ASN A 835 -40.66 25.30 -42.57
CA ASN A 835 -40.00 25.33 -41.26
C ASN A 835 -40.29 26.62 -40.49
N ALA A 836 -40.32 27.77 -41.17
CA ALA A 836 -40.64 29.05 -40.54
C ALA A 836 -42.06 29.07 -39.98
N LEU A 837 -43.03 28.57 -40.75
CA LEU A 837 -44.44 28.47 -40.32
C LEU A 837 -44.60 27.48 -39.15
N ALA A 838 -43.87 26.36 -39.18
CA ALA A 838 -43.88 25.37 -38.09
C ALA A 838 -43.34 25.95 -36.76
N ASN A 839 -42.38 26.87 -36.83
CA ASN A 839 -41.78 27.53 -35.66
C ASN A 839 -42.46 28.86 -35.30
N HIS A 840 -43.72 29.05 -35.71
CA HIS A 840 -44.52 30.26 -35.43
C HIS A 840 -43.91 31.58 -35.95
N GLY A 841 -43.05 31.51 -36.97
CA GLY A 841 -42.53 32.68 -37.67
C GLY A 841 -43.54 33.30 -38.64
N THR A 842 -43.35 34.57 -38.97
CA THR A 842 -44.10 35.26 -40.03
C THR A 842 -43.37 35.13 -41.36
N VAL A 843 -44.07 34.73 -42.41
CA VAL A 843 -43.53 34.55 -43.76
C VAL A 843 -44.23 35.48 -44.75
N GLU A 844 -43.45 36.26 -45.50
CA GLU A 844 -43.90 37.03 -46.67
C GLU A 844 -43.24 36.45 -47.92
N HIS A 845 -44.04 35.88 -48.83
CA HIS A 845 -43.53 35.24 -50.04
C HIS A 845 -44.18 35.85 -51.29
N GLN A 846 -43.35 36.29 -52.23
CA GLN A 846 -43.76 36.75 -53.55
C GLN A 846 -43.01 35.94 -54.61
N TYR A 847 -43.74 35.33 -55.54
CA TYR A 847 -43.12 34.59 -56.64
C TYR A 847 -43.87 34.74 -57.95
N GLN A 848 -43.17 34.48 -59.05
CA GLN A 848 -43.73 34.39 -60.40
C GLN A 848 -43.07 33.22 -61.14
N GLN A 849 -43.86 32.42 -61.86
CA GLN A 849 -43.37 31.26 -62.60
C GLN A 849 -43.90 31.24 -64.04
N TYR A 850 -43.03 30.94 -65.00
CA TYR A 850 -43.37 30.70 -66.41
C TYR A 850 -42.59 29.49 -66.92
N GLY A 851 -43.26 28.33 -67.04
CA GLY A 851 -42.61 27.07 -67.36
C GLY A 851 -41.57 26.68 -66.31
N GLU A 852 -40.33 26.47 -66.74
CA GLU A 852 -39.17 26.15 -65.90
C GLU A 852 -38.44 27.39 -65.35
N VAL A 853 -38.93 28.61 -65.64
CA VAL A 853 -38.38 29.86 -65.10
C VAL A 853 -39.19 30.27 -63.87
N ARG A 854 -38.52 30.49 -62.73
CA ARG A 854 -39.15 30.93 -61.47
C ARG A 854 -38.31 32.03 -60.81
N ALA A 855 -38.97 33.05 -60.28
CA ALA A 855 -38.34 34.10 -59.48
C ALA A 855 -39.11 34.27 -58.17
N ASP A 856 -38.38 34.37 -57.06
CA ASP A 856 -38.92 34.37 -55.70
C ASP A 856 -38.25 35.45 -54.84
N ILE A 857 -39.05 36.07 -53.98
CA ILE A 857 -38.61 36.86 -52.83
C ILE A 857 -39.33 36.31 -51.60
N LEU A 858 -38.58 35.88 -50.59
CA LEU A 858 -39.09 35.34 -49.33
C LEU A 858 -38.48 36.11 -48.16
N VAL A 859 -39.32 36.62 -47.26
CA VAL A 859 -38.90 37.25 -46.01
C VAL A 859 -39.48 36.47 -44.85
N VAL A 860 -38.62 36.04 -43.93
CA VAL A 860 -38.97 35.33 -42.70
C VAL A 860 -38.62 36.20 -41.50
N LYS A 861 -39.59 36.42 -40.62
CA LYS A 861 -39.47 37.22 -39.40
C LYS A 861 -39.83 36.36 -38.19
N THR A 862 -38.93 36.25 -37.23
CA THR A 862 -39.16 35.51 -35.99
C THR A 862 -38.80 36.40 -34.80
N THR A 863 -39.71 36.50 -33.84
CA THR A 863 -39.47 37.21 -32.57
C THR A 863 -39.91 36.32 -31.42
N VAL A 864 -39.03 36.10 -30.46
CA VAL A 864 -39.30 35.31 -29.26
C VAL A 864 -38.97 36.17 -28.04
N ALA A 865 -39.88 36.19 -27.07
CA ALA A 865 -39.65 36.82 -25.77
C ALA A 865 -40.17 35.88 -24.68
N THR A 866 -39.26 35.31 -23.90
CA THR A 866 -39.55 34.44 -22.76
C THR A 866 -38.93 35.01 -21.48
N ALA A 867 -39.11 34.32 -20.35
CA ALA A 867 -38.42 34.67 -19.11
C ALA A 867 -36.88 34.53 -19.21
N GLU A 868 -36.40 33.76 -20.20
CA GLU A 868 -35.00 33.34 -20.29
C GLU A 868 -34.27 33.94 -21.50
N GLN A 869 -34.99 34.37 -22.55
CA GLN A 869 -34.42 34.81 -23.83
C GLN A 869 -35.28 35.87 -24.54
N GLY A 870 -34.62 36.85 -25.16
CA GLY A 870 -35.18 37.71 -26.20
C GLY A 870 -34.44 37.50 -27.52
N LEU A 871 -35.16 37.08 -28.57
CA LEU A 871 -34.61 36.82 -29.91
C LEU A 871 -35.39 37.61 -30.97
N ALA A 872 -34.65 38.25 -31.88
CA ALA A 872 -35.18 38.84 -33.10
C ALA A 872 -34.35 38.37 -34.31
N ASP A 873 -34.99 37.59 -35.18
CA ASP A 873 -34.41 37.04 -36.40
C ASP A 873 -35.13 37.56 -37.64
N LEU A 874 -34.35 38.05 -38.61
CA LEU A 874 -34.83 38.48 -39.93
C LEU A 874 -34.00 37.80 -41.00
N SER A 875 -34.65 37.00 -41.84
CA SER A 875 -34.02 36.37 -43.01
C SER A 875 -34.72 36.80 -44.29
N THR A 876 -33.96 37.19 -45.31
CA THR A 876 -34.45 37.58 -46.64
C THR A 876 -33.76 36.73 -47.70
N TYR A 877 -34.54 36.17 -48.61
CA TYR A 877 -34.07 35.31 -49.69
C TYR A 877 -34.58 35.88 -51.02
N VAL A 878 -33.69 36.07 -51.97
CA VAL A 878 -34.00 36.50 -53.34
C VAL A 878 -33.43 35.47 -54.28
N GLN A 879 -34.27 34.83 -55.10
CA GLN A 879 -33.86 33.74 -55.98
C GLN A 879 -34.45 33.91 -57.39
N ALA A 880 -33.66 33.54 -58.40
CA ALA A 880 -34.12 33.31 -59.75
C ALA A 880 -33.55 31.99 -60.27
N GLN A 881 -34.37 31.18 -60.94
CA GLN A 881 -33.97 29.88 -61.48
C GLN A 881 -34.54 29.64 -62.88
N ILE A 882 -33.81 28.84 -63.67
CA ILE A 882 -34.19 28.37 -65.00
C ILE A 882 -33.73 26.93 -65.22
N GLY A 883 -34.53 26.16 -65.96
CA GLY A 883 -34.26 24.76 -66.33
C GLY A 883 -34.95 23.75 -65.41
N PRO A 884 -34.97 22.46 -65.77
CA PRO A 884 -35.60 21.41 -64.98
C PRO A 884 -35.00 21.37 -63.57
N GLU A 885 -35.85 21.38 -62.55
CA GLU A 885 -35.46 21.37 -61.13
C GLU A 885 -34.46 22.48 -60.71
N GLY A 886 -34.39 23.58 -61.46
CA GLY A 886 -33.49 24.71 -61.14
C GLY A 886 -32.02 24.47 -61.47
N GLU A 887 -31.74 23.77 -62.58
CA GLU A 887 -30.39 23.50 -63.12
C GLU A 887 -29.45 24.72 -63.04
N LEU A 888 -29.96 25.92 -63.32
CA LEU A 888 -29.27 27.18 -63.06
C LEU A 888 -30.10 28.04 -62.08
N THR A 889 -29.54 28.30 -60.91
CA THR A 889 -30.14 29.13 -59.86
C THR A 889 -29.18 30.23 -59.42
N SER A 890 -29.68 31.46 -59.30
CA SER A 890 -28.99 32.60 -58.68
C SER A 890 -29.73 32.99 -57.41
N ALA A 891 -29.02 33.09 -56.29
CA ALA A 891 -29.63 33.38 -54.99
C ALA A 891 -28.83 34.40 -54.17
N VAL A 892 -29.56 35.19 -53.39
CA VAL A 892 -29.04 36.11 -52.38
C VAL A 892 -29.79 35.88 -51.07
N ASN A 893 -29.07 35.52 -50.03
CA ASN A 893 -29.59 35.22 -48.70
C ASN A 893 -28.99 36.19 -47.70
N GLN A 894 -29.83 36.95 -47.00
CA GLN A 894 -29.44 37.87 -45.94
C GLN A 894 -30.06 37.40 -44.64
N LYS A 895 -29.27 37.32 -43.56
CA LYS A 895 -29.73 36.96 -42.23
C LYS A 895 -29.22 37.95 -41.19
N MET A 896 -30.11 38.40 -40.32
CA MET A 896 -29.82 39.27 -39.18
C MET A 896 -30.39 38.63 -37.93
N THR A 897 -29.57 38.53 -36.89
CA THR A 897 -29.95 37.95 -35.60
C THR A 897 -29.52 38.88 -34.49
N ALA A 898 -30.43 39.20 -33.58
CA ALA A 898 -30.15 39.85 -32.32
C ALA A 898 -30.75 39.01 -31.19
N GLU A 899 -29.91 38.61 -30.25
CA GLU A 899 -30.26 37.69 -29.16
C GLU A 899 -29.73 38.25 -27.84
N VAL A 900 -30.55 38.18 -26.80
CA VAL A 900 -30.17 38.49 -25.42
C VAL A 900 -30.70 37.38 -24.52
N ASN A 901 -29.85 36.90 -23.63
CA ASN A 901 -30.18 35.81 -22.72
C ASN A 901 -30.15 36.31 -21.27
N SER A 902 -31.02 35.74 -20.45
CA SER A 902 -31.14 36.05 -19.00
C SER A 902 -29.87 35.74 -18.20
N ASP A 903 -28.96 34.96 -18.79
CA ASP A 903 -27.66 34.59 -18.24
C ASP A 903 -26.58 35.68 -18.41
N GLY A 904 -26.97 36.86 -18.90
CA GLY A 904 -26.12 38.03 -19.10
C GLY A 904 -25.37 38.06 -20.44
N THR A 905 -25.59 37.07 -21.31
CA THR A 905 -24.98 37.02 -22.64
C THR A 905 -25.86 37.65 -23.71
N ALA A 906 -25.23 38.19 -24.74
CA ALA A 906 -25.89 38.74 -25.91
C ALA A 906 -25.17 38.30 -27.19
N LYS A 907 -25.91 38.22 -28.29
CA LYS A 907 -25.33 37.98 -29.61
C LYS A 907 -25.94 38.91 -30.63
N ALA A 908 -25.13 39.38 -31.55
CA ALA A 908 -25.59 40.09 -32.73
C ALA A 908 -24.84 39.56 -33.94
N SER A 909 -25.55 39.19 -35.00
CA SER A 909 -24.92 38.77 -36.24
C SER A 909 -25.65 39.28 -37.48
N TYR A 910 -24.87 39.51 -38.52
CA TYR A 910 -25.31 39.89 -39.84
C TYR A 910 -24.55 39.06 -40.87
N THR A 911 -25.26 38.38 -41.76
CA THR A 911 -24.68 37.59 -42.84
C THR A 911 -25.36 37.90 -44.16
N LEU A 912 -24.55 38.03 -45.22
CA LEU A 912 -24.98 38.13 -46.60
C LEU A 912 -24.25 37.06 -47.42
N ASN A 913 -24.99 36.09 -47.93
CA ASN A 913 -24.48 35.08 -48.87
C ASN A 913 -25.08 35.31 -50.25
N MET A 914 -24.24 35.25 -51.28
CA MET A 914 -24.65 35.30 -52.68
C MET A 914 -24.08 34.08 -53.38
N GLY A 915 -24.84 33.49 -54.28
CA GLY A 915 -24.34 32.30 -54.96
C GLY A 915 -25.09 31.94 -56.21
N ILE A 916 -24.38 31.20 -57.07
CA ILE A 916 -24.91 30.60 -58.28
C ILE A 916 -24.79 29.10 -58.13
N VAL A 917 -25.88 28.39 -58.35
CA VAL A 917 -25.91 26.94 -58.50
C VAL A 917 -26.05 26.63 -59.98
N ARG A 918 -25.08 25.92 -60.54
CA ARG A 918 -25.12 25.48 -61.94
C ARG A 918 -24.82 24.00 -62.02
N ASN A 919 -25.78 23.22 -62.48
CA ASN A 919 -25.68 21.78 -62.66
C ASN A 919 -25.24 21.07 -61.36
N GLY A 920 -25.78 21.50 -60.22
CA GLY A 920 -25.45 20.99 -58.89
C GLY A 920 -24.18 21.54 -58.25
N VAL A 921 -23.34 22.31 -58.97
CA VAL A 921 -22.14 22.96 -58.41
C VAL A 921 -22.50 24.34 -57.87
N LYS A 922 -22.17 24.60 -56.60
CA LYS A 922 -22.40 25.88 -55.93
C LYS A 922 -21.15 26.76 -56.00
N TYR A 923 -21.32 28.00 -56.44
CA TYR A 923 -20.33 29.07 -56.37
C TYR A 923 -20.86 30.11 -55.39
N ASN A 924 -20.16 30.33 -54.27
CA ASN A 924 -20.63 31.18 -53.18
C ASN A 924 -19.63 32.31 -52.92
N THR A 925 -20.15 33.48 -52.57
CA THR A 925 -19.43 34.57 -51.92
C THR A 925 -20.23 35.03 -50.73
N GLY A 926 -19.57 35.39 -49.64
CA GLY A 926 -20.26 35.77 -48.41
C GLY A 926 -19.53 36.81 -47.58
N PHE A 927 -20.29 37.59 -46.85
CA PHE A 927 -19.81 38.53 -45.85
C PHE A 927 -20.57 38.30 -44.55
N GLY A 928 -19.84 38.18 -43.45
CA GLY A 928 -20.40 37.90 -42.13
C GLY A 928 -19.77 38.79 -41.07
N MET A 929 -20.58 39.26 -40.14
CA MET A 929 -20.11 39.84 -38.89
C MET A 929 -20.90 39.28 -37.71
N SER A 930 -20.22 39.02 -36.60
CA SER A 930 -20.81 38.58 -35.34
C SER A 930 -20.15 39.28 -34.16
N ILE A 931 -20.92 39.51 -33.11
CA ILE A 931 -20.44 39.79 -31.76
C ILE A 931 -21.01 38.70 -30.87
N GLU A 932 -20.13 37.94 -30.24
CA GLU A 932 -20.49 36.78 -29.43
C GLU A 932 -19.61 36.67 -28.17
N PRO A 933 -20.09 36.02 -27.09
CA PRO A 933 -19.32 35.86 -25.86
C PRO A 933 -18.01 35.08 -26.09
N ASP A 934 -16.91 35.54 -25.49
CA ASP A 934 -15.58 34.92 -25.63
C ASP A 934 -15.22 33.92 -24.51
N GLY A 935 -16.18 33.58 -23.64
CA GLY A 935 -15.99 32.64 -22.52
C GLY A 935 -15.33 33.25 -21.28
N ALA A 936 -14.78 34.47 -21.35
CA ALA A 936 -14.13 35.16 -20.22
C ALA A 936 -14.97 36.30 -19.62
N GLY A 937 -16.28 36.33 -19.92
CA GLY A 937 -17.17 37.44 -19.55
C GLY A 937 -17.00 38.69 -20.43
N SER A 938 -16.34 38.55 -21.58
CA SER A 938 -16.12 39.59 -22.58
C SER A 938 -16.77 39.17 -23.92
N TYR A 939 -16.70 40.05 -24.92
CA TYR A 939 -17.28 39.84 -26.24
C TYR A 939 -16.20 39.90 -27.31
N LYS A 940 -16.24 38.92 -28.22
CA LYS A 940 -15.42 38.92 -29.42
C LYS A 940 -16.23 39.39 -30.62
N SER A 941 -15.73 40.41 -31.31
CA SER A 941 -16.26 40.86 -32.59
C SER A 941 -15.50 40.20 -33.75
N THR A 942 -16.21 39.50 -34.63
CA THR A 942 -15.66 38.88 -35.83
C THR A 942 -16.28 39.52 -37.07
N ALA A 943 -15.47 39.86 -38.06
CA ALA A 943 -15.92 40.28 -39.39
C ALA A 943 -15.08 39.57 -40.44
N LEU A 944 -15.71 38.97 -41.44
CA LEU A 944 -15.03 38.17 -42.46
C LEU A 944 -15.70 38.27 -43.82
N VAL A 945 -14.89 38.04 -44.85
CA VAL A 945 -15.31 37.94 -46.26
C VAL A 945 -14.81 36.60 -46.79
N ALA A 946 -15.72 35.79 -47.36
CA ALA A 946 -15.38 34.58 -48.09
C ALA A 946 -15.62 34.83 -49.58
N ALA A 947 -14.54 34.91 -50.36
CA ALA A 947 -14.59 35.12 -51.81
C ALA A 947 -13.29 34.60 -52.46
N ASP A 948 -13.36 34.17 -53.73
CA ASP A 948 -12.18 33.80 -54.52
C ASP A 948 -11.26 35.02 -54.78
N GLN A 949 -11.87 36.21 -54.87
CA GLN A 949 -11.21 37.49 -55.05
C GLN A 949 -11.86 38.56 -54.16
N PHE A 950 -11.04 39.32 -53.45
CA PHE A 950 -11.50 40.46 -52.64
C PHE A 950 -10.67 41.70 -52.93
N GLY A 951 -11.28 42.88 -52.94
CA GLY A 951 -10.57 44.12 -53.23
C GLY A 951 -11.16 45.34 -52.56
N VAL A 952 -10.29 46.16 -51.97
CA VAL A 952 -10.61 47.48 -51.42
C VAL A 952 -10.09 48.54 -52.39
N TYR A 953 -10.98 49.41 -52.87
CA TYR A 953 -10.67 50.45 -53.84
C TYR A 953 -10.87 51.85 -53.24
N SER A 954 -10.07 52.81 -53.70
CA SER A 954 -10.20 54.23 -53.40
C SER A 954 -10.65 55.02 -54.65
N GLY A 955 -11.33 56.15 -54.43
CA GLY A 955 -11.92 56.97 -55.49
C GLY A 955 -13.45 56.90 -55.50
N SER A 956 -14.11 57.98 -55.93
CA SER A 956 -15.57 58.11 -55.99
C SER A 956 -16.13 58.13 -57.41
N ASP A 957 -15.26 58.16 -58.42
CA ASP A 957 -15.65 58.32 -59.82
C ASP A 957 -15.82 56.94 -60.49
N PRO A 958 -17.02 56.60 -61.00
CA PRO A 958 -17.24 55.39 -61.77
C PRO A 958 -16.27 55.30 -62.96
N GLY A 959 -15.40 54.29 -62.96
CA GLY A 959 -14.38 54.09 -64.00
C GLY A 959 -12.96 54.51 -63.63
N ASN A 960 -12.74 55.13 -62.46
CA ASN A 960 -11.41 55.56 -62.00
C ASN A 960 -11.10 55.12 -60.56
N TYR A 961 -11.47 53.88 -60.21
CA TYR A 961 -11.15 53.28 -58.92
C TYR A 961 -9.70 52.81 -58.88
N LYS A 962 -9.00 53.09 -57.77
CA LYS A 962 -7.63 52.62 -57.52
C LYS A 962 -7.63 51.54 -56.45
N ALA A 963 -7.13 50.34 -56.77
CA ALA A 963 -7.00 49.26 -55.79
C ALA A 963 -5.97 49.63 -54.71
N ALA A 964 -6.37 49.51 -53.44
CA ALA A 964 -5.50 49.70 -52.28
C ALA A 964 -5.07 48.34 -51.68
N PHE A 965 -5.97 47.36 -51.64
CA PHE A 965 -5.74 46.03 -51.07
C PHE A 965 -6.48 44.98 -51.91
N LEU A 966 -5.81 43.90 -52.29
CA LEU A 966 -6.40 42.81 -53.09
C LEU A 966 -6.03 41.45 -52.48
N VAL A 967 -6.96 40.51 -52.51
CA VAL A 967 -6.74 39.10 -52.17
C VAL A 967 -7.12 38.26 -53.38
N SER A 968 -6.24 37.34 -53.78
CA SER A 968 -6.52 36.37 -54.84
C SER A 968 -5.68 35.11 -54.64
N ASN A 969 -6.28 33.92 -54.80
CA ASN A 969 -5.61 32.62 -54.64
C ASN A 969 -4.85 32.47 -53.30
N GLY A 970 -5.40 33.01 -52.21
CA GLY A 970 -4.77 32.99 -50.89
C GLY A 970 -3.57 33.93 -50.73
N GLN A 971 -3.32 34.83 -51.69
CA GLN A 971 -2.25 35.82 -51.65
C GLN A 971 -2.81 37.24 -51.53
N VAL A 972 -2.09 38.09 -50.80
CA VAL A 972 -2.41 39.51 -50.62
C VAL A 972 -1.52 40.36 -51.54
N PHE A 973 -2.12 41.30 -52.26
CA PHE A 973 -1.44 42.27 -53.12
C PHE A 973 -1.79 43.70 -52.66
N ILE A 974 -0.77 44.51 -52.43
CA ILE A 974 -0.90 45.90 -51.96
C ILE A 974 -0.01 46.77 -52.84
N ASN A 975 -0.53 47.90 -53.32
CA ASN A 975 0.23 48.81 -54.18
C ASN A 975 1.24 49.64 -53.37
N ASP A 976 0.78 50.29 -52.30
CA ASP A 976 1.60 51.10 -51.39
C ASP A 976 1.18 50.84 -49.94
N ALA A 977 2.15 50.73 -49.02
CA ALA A 977 1.91 50.56 -47.59
C ALA A 977 2.88 51.42 -46.77
N PHE A 978 2.37 52.18 -45.80
CA PHE A 978 3.17 52.91 -44.80
C PHE A 978 3.15 52.12 -43.49
N ILE A 979 4.28 51.53 -43.12
CA ILE A 979 4.39 50.61 -41.99
C ILE A 979 5.43 51.17 -41.00
N ASN A 980 5.01 51.46 -39.76
CA ASN A 980 5.91 51.96 -38.71
C ASN A 980 6.89 50.88 -38.22
N TYR A 981 6.40 49.66 -37.99
CA TYR A 981 7.20 48.49 -37.61
C TYR A 981 6.73 47.25 -38.36
N ALA A 982 7.66 46.46 -38.91
CA ALA A 982 7.39 45.19 -39.58
C ALA A 982 8.25 44.09 -38.95
N SER A 983 7.62 42.97 -38.58
CA SER A 983 8.32 41.73 -38.21
C SER A 983 8.06 40.69 -39.29
N ILE A 984 9.11 40.18 -39.92
CA ILE A 984 9.02 39.22 -41.04
C ILE A 984 9.99 38.08 -40.77
N THR A 985 9.45 36.87 -40.54
CA THR A 985 10.25 35.66 -40.28
C THR A 985 11.15 35.30 -41.48
N LEU A 986 10.59 35.34 -42.69
CA LEU A 986 11.28 35.09 -43.96
C LEU A 986 10.65 35.94 -45.06
N ALA A 987 11.45 36.74 -45.77
CA ALA A 987 10.97 37.60 -46.85
C ALA A 987 11.46 37.07 -48.22
N LYS A 988 10.53 36.80 -49.15
CA LYS A 988 10.85 36.55 -50.57
C LYS A 988 10.83 37.89 -51.32
N VAL A 989 11.97 38.57 -51.33
CA VAL A 989 12.11 39.92 -51.87
C VAL A 989 12.75 39.88 -53.24
N GLY A 990 12.15 40.52 -54.26
CA GLY A 990 12.80 40.71 -55.56
C GLY A 990 13.96 41.69 -55.48
N SER A 991 13.71 42.91 -55.01
CA SER A 991 14.74 43.87 -54.59
C SER A 991 14.18 44.86 -53.55
N TRP A 992 15.00 45.29 -52.60
CA TRP A 992 14.74 46.45 -51.75
C TRP A 992 15.66 47.58 -52.16
N TYR A 993 15.15 48.77 -52.44
CA TYR A 993 15.99 49.91 -52.78
C TYR A 993 15.47 51.21 -52.17
N SER A 994 16.38 52.14 -51.89
CA SER A 994 16.00 53.48 -51.45
C SER A 994 15.43 54.29 -52.61
N ALA A 995 14.53 55.24 -52.33
CA ALA A 995 13.85 56.02 -53.36
C ALA A 995 14.82 56.80 -54.30
N ASN A 996 16.02 57.13 -53.82
CA ASN A 996 17.08 57.80 -54.59
C ASN A 996 18.09 56.82 -55.23
N TYR A 997 17.79 55.52 -55.27
CA TYR A 997 18.72 54.53 -55.79
C TYR A 997 18.99 54.72 -57.28
N VAL A 998 20.26 54.91 -57.62
CA VAL A 998 20.79 54.90 -58.98
C VAL A 998 22.04 54.04 -58.95
N GLU A 999 22.10 53.00 -59.79
CA GLU A 999 23.17 51.99 -59.77
C GLU A 999 24.57 52.63 -59.81
N GLY A 1000 25.39 52.29 -58.82
CA GLY A 1000 26.75 52.79 -58.63
C GLY A 1000 26.88 54.28 -58.28
N GLN A 1001 25.78 55.01 -58.06
CA GLN A 1001 25.82 56.46 -57.82
C GLN A 1001 25.26 56.88 -56.47
N THR A 1002 23.99 56.56 -56.21
CA THR A 1002 23.28 57.02 -55.02
C THR A 1002 22.37 55.93 -54.47
N GLY A 1003 22.11 56.01 -53.17
CA GLY A 1003 21.12 55.16 -52.53
C GLY A 1003 21.58 53.72 -52.32
N THR A 1004 20.68 52.89 -51.83
CA THR A 1004 20.95 51.50 -51.43
C THR A 1004 20.06 50.56 -52.23
N ILE A 1005 20.57 49.38 -52.60
CA ILE A 1005 19.79 48.26 -53.10
C ILE A 1005 20.22 46.94 -52.45
N MET A 1006 19.27 46.05 -52.20
CA MET A 1006 19.47 44.65 -51.89
C MET A 1006 18.67 43.83 -52.89
N LYS A 1007 19.32 42.96 -53.67
CA LYS A 1007 18.71 42.11 -54.70
C LYS A 1007 18.58 40.67 -54.22
N ALA A 1008 17.62 39.94 -54.78
CA ALA A 1008 17.44 38.51 -54.52
C ALA A 1008 18.66 37.64 -54.90
N ASP A 1009 19.51 38.11 -55.82
CA ASP A 1009 20.74 37.43 -56.25
C ASP A 1009 21.89 37.51 -55.25
N GLY A 1010 21.65 38.11 -54.07
CA GLY A 1010 22.65 38.31 -53.02
C GLY A 1010 23.46 39.59 -53.18
N THR A 1011 23.17 40.43 -54.19
CA THR A 1011 23.81 41.73 -54.32
C THR A 1011 23.28 42.70 -53.28
N PHE A 1012 24.16 43.26 -52.45
CA PHE A 1012 23.86 44.37 -51.56
C PHE A 1012 24.79 45.54 -51.86
N GLU A 1013 24.23 46.65 -52.31
CA GLU A 1013 24.96 47.84 -52.73
C GLU A 1013 24.48 49.05 -51.94
N VAL A 1014 25.41 49.77 -51.33
CA VAL A 1014 25.19 50.97 -50.54
C VAL A 1014 26.07 52.08 -51.10
N ASN A 1015 25.46 53.01 -51.83
CA ASN A 1015 26.12 54.22 -52.30
C ASN A 1015 25.76 55.40 -51.39
N GLY A 1016 26.56 56.46 -51.43
CA GLY A 1016 26.27 57.67 -50.68
C GLY A 1016 24.90 58.28 -51.00
N ALA A 1017 24.45 59.19 -50.14
CA ALA A 1017 23.16 59.88 -50.32
C ALA A 1017 23.18 60.79 -51.57
N VAL A 1018 24.38 61.23 -51.99
CA VAL A 1018 24.64 62.09 -53.16
C VAL A 1018 25.75 61.47 -54.00
N SER A 1019 25.70 61.65 -55.32
CA SER A 1019 26.68 61.08 -56.26
C SER A 1019 28.10 61.59 -55.94
N GLY A 1020 29.10 60.71 -56.05
CA GLY A 1020 30.51 61.03 -55.77
C GLY A 1020 30.94 60.91 -54.30
N GLN A 1021 30.12 60.30 -53.44
CA GLN A 1021 30.47 60.00 -52.04
C GLN A 1021 31.08 58.60 -51.84
N GLY A 1022 31.17 57.81 -52.92
CA GLY A 1022 31.65 56.43 -52.88
C GLY A 1022 30.54 55.44 -52.51
N GLY A 1023 30.90 54.17 -52.42
CA GLY A 1023 29.93 53.12 -52.17
C GLY A 1023 30.55 51.75 -51.92
N THR A 1024 29.79 50.90 -51.25
CA THR A 1024 30.14 49.51 -50.99
C THR A 1024 29.21 48.58 -51.74
N LYS A 1025 29.75 47.52 -52.33
CA LYS A 1025 28.97 46.50 -53.03
C LYS A 1025 29.43 45.11 -52.61
N LEU A 1026 28.50 44.35 -52.06
CA LEU A 1026 28.59 42.93 -51.79
C LEU A 1026 27.86 42.18 -52.91
N THR A 1027 28.46 41.10 -53.40
CA THR A 1027 27.84 40.09 -54.26
C THR A 1027 28.15 38.71 -53.69
N ASN A 1028 27.64 37.66 -54.34
CA ASN A 1028 28.01 36.28 -54.04
C ASN A 1028 29.50 35.96 -54.28
N THR A 1029 30.24 36.79 -55.03
CA THR A 1029 31.65 36.52 -55.39
C THR A 1029 32.64 37.49 -54.75
N ASN A 1030 32.22 38.69 -54.37
CA ASN A 1030 33.12 39.66 -53.74
C ASN A 1030 32.38 40.70 -52.88
N TYR A 1031 33.13 41.28 -51.95
CA TYR A 1031 32.80 42.53 -51.29
C TYR A 1031 33.78 43.60 -51.78
N SER A 1032 33.27 44.76 -52.21
CA SER A 1032 34.06 45.85 -52.77
C SER A 1032 33.67 47.19 -52.16
N VAL A 1033 34.66 48.06 -51.96
CA VAL A 1033 34.49 49.43 -51.45
C VAL A 1033 35.17 50.39 -52.42
N LYS A 1034 34.42 51.38 -52.91
CA LYS A 1034 34.90 52.47 -53.76
C LYS A 1034 34.84 53.80 -53.02
N ASP A 1035 35.83 54.66 -53.25
CA ASP A 1035 35.81 56.03 -52.75
C ASP A 1035 34.94 56.97 -53.62
N GLY A 1036 34.88 58.25 -53.24
CA GLY A 1036 34.11 59.28 -53.94
C GLY A 1036 34.49 59.53 -55.41
N ASN A 1037 35.68 59.10 -55.82
CA ASN A 1037 36.13 59.19 -57.22
C ASN A 1037 35.86 57.88 -57.99
N GLY A 1038 35.17 56.91 -57.38
CA GLY A 1038 34.90 55.59 -57.96
C GLY A 1038 36.08 54.64 -57.92
N VAL A 1039 37.17 54.99 -57.20
CA VAL A 1039 38.38 54.16 -57.11
C VAL A 1039 38.16 53.06 -56.08
N LEU A 1040 38.38 51.81 -56.49
CA LEU A 1040 38.34 50.66 -55.61
C LEU A 1040 39.43 50.77 -54.54
N ARG A 1041 39.04 50.77 -53.27
CA ARG A 1041 39.94 50.84 -52.11
C ARG A 1041 40.10 49.51 -51.40
N VAL A 1042 39.04 48.70 -51.42
CA VAL A 1042 39.03 47.39 -50.76
C VAL A 1042 38.27 46.42 -51.65
N GLN A 1043 38.84 45.23 -51.89
CA GLN A 1043 38.14 44.09 -52.49
C GLN A 1043 38.49 42.81 -51.73
N ILE A 1044 37.47 42.08 -51.33
CA ILE A 1044 37.56 40.82 -50.58
C ILE A 1044 36.77 39.77 -51.36
N GLY A 1045 37.36 38.61 -51.63
CA GLY A 1045 36.75 37.55 -52.46
C GLY A 1045 37.44 37.38 -53.81
N GLN A 1046 36.69 37.15 -54.88
CA GLN A 1046 37.26 37.01 -56.24
C GLN A 1046 37.90 38.34 -56.67
N ILE A 1047 39.23 38.38 -56.73
CA ILE A 1047 40.01 39.58 -57.07
C ILE A 1047 40.11 39.68 -58.59
N THR A 1048 39.54 40.75 -59.16
CA THR A 1048 39.49 40.97 -60.63
C THR A 1048 40.36 42.13 -61.11
N GLY A 1049 41.13 42.75 -60.21
CA GLY A 1049 42.08 43.83 -60.52
C GLY A 1049 43.53 43.36 -60.40
N VAL A 1050 44.34 43.64 -61.42
CA VAL A 1050 45.80 43.47 -61.38
C VAL A 1050 46.36 44.48 -60.37
N PHE A 1051 47.09 43.99 -59.37
CA PHE A 1051 47.72 44.79 -58.31
C PHE A 1051 48.75 45.78 -58.83
#